data_AF-A0A1M6FAA9-F1
#
_entry.id   AF-A0A1M6FAA9-F1
#
_cell.length_a   1.000
_cell.length_b   1.000
_cell.length_c   1.000
_cell.angle_alpha   90.00
_cell.angle_beta   90.00
_cell.angle_gamma   90.00
#
_symmetry.space_group_name_H-M   'P 1'
#
loop_
_entity.id
_entity.type
_entity.pdbx_description
1 polymer ?
#
loop_
_entity_poly.entity_id
_entity_poly.type
_entity_poly.pdbx_seq_one_letter_code
_entity_poly.pdbx_strand_id
1 'polypeptide(L)'
;MEPINVEKGKKLINEGDPVDSMYVVVTGAIEQVWRGQHLTLGPGTIAGLSDALNVDYEADYTVAEDAMVIKCPYKNMNDFDAIFEAQPVYIFGFSKGAFRQCRDVFKIYDDKKKKVDDFYSYCRGINNEYKKQCRTIGAEIQEIPMLEEIEPLDLKDEILKWEHDYIDSLNSVDNKEIENIYGSRNEIATGVIGISCGYMKRAIECIETMGFYLEEFASILLSPDKGDMFELIFNLQIYAAQHGAKQDDIKKLMKMLYKFMSQSGLYDKALLKERWTEYDSHDFAATAANFDEAKMMKQAEFTQTFEHICEFAEVDEEKTAEYKSQLDEYLALADREGKEDNERKVRKKAVDLFYELYQKTFFRALEFEAYGGELDTIIKMFLNMGYIYYDAIGDELTNELADIMDRMDTLCQGEHVFTIYTWLRAVYAGEREPSRNELDLDYRGFVLEERKAGNISEADMPTWMNDQEQKVKFEMNNFFVSANRTTSGKMTSFCPVLTKEDFGAEVMKMLLTKAKLEEAMGKIEEVDYGIFLREGFFTDMEAGVKSESYLKRVQPDIILLPNCGMRAMMWQECGGIKVDSPGRFVFPMFTFDDLDKLMIYCCGAFRWEICRKEQGSRWNDIGSECLTSDFYDYFTFYRKNKDLSAENKEKVKTLLKSSRNNMREAFTKQYTIWINFEAQGSIRLNKAERNILNKHCTFAKAYRSKVANHPMYEQVISRHEIKCSQAYNHLKTMIDKVEKNEGVVPDEVKQGLEYLKM
;
A
#
# COMPACT_ATOMS: atom_id res chain seq x y z
N MET A 1 14.84 41.03 50.16
CA MET A 1 15.48 39.71 49.95
C MET A 1 15.69 39.08 51.30
N GLU A 2 15.15 37.88 51.51
CA GLU A 2 15.09 37.23 52.83
C GLU A 2 15.67 35.82 52.75
N PRO A 3 16.67 35.46 53.58
CA PRO A 3 17.16 34.09 53.67
C PRO A 3 16.17 33.22 54.44
N ILE A 4 15.83 32.06 53.90
CA ILE A 4 14.86 31.12 54.44
C ILE A 4 15.49 29.73 54.49
N ASN A 5 15.48 29.10 55.66
CA ASN A 5 15.82 27.69 55.80
C ASN A 5 14.54 26.86 55.67
N VAL A 6 14.54 25.88 54.78
CA VAL A 6 13.37 25.06 54.46
C VAL A 6 13.74 23.59 54.58
N GLU A 7 12.95 22.86 55.37
CA GLU A 7 13.13 21.42 55.59
C GLU A 7 12.69 20.61 54.37
N LYS A 8 13.32 19.46 54.16
CA LYS A 8 12.97 18.48 53.14
C LYS A 8 11.47 18.15 53.13
N GLY A 9 10.90 18.07 51.93
CA GLY A 9 9.51 17.69 51.68
C GLY A 9 8.53 18.87 51.68
N LYS A 10 8.96 20.08 52.03
CA LYS A 10 8.09 21.27 51.92
C LYS A 10 8.03 21.79 50.48
N LYS A 11 6.84 22.19 50.04
CA LYS A 11 6.65 22.92 48.78
C LYS A 11 7.04 24.38 48.93
N LEU A 12 7.80 24.89 47.97
CA LEU A 12 8.28 26.27 47.90
C LEU A 12 7.44 27.13 46.95
N ILE A 13 7.04 26.54 45.82
CA ILE A 13 6.15 27.11 44.80
C ILE A 13 5.16 26.01 44.42
N ASN A 14 3.88 26.37 44.24
CA ASN A 14 2.88 25.46 43.68
C ASN A 14 2.55 25.83 42.24
N GLU A 15 2.31 24.82 41.42
CA GLU A 15 1.70 25.00 40.10
C GLU A 15 0.35 25.73 40.22
N GLY A 16 0.13 26.72 39.35
CA GLY A 16 -1.08 27.53 39.29
C GLY A 16 -1.10 28.76 40.23
N ASP A 17 -0.12 28.91 41.12
CA ASP A 17 0.03 30.14 41.89
C ASP A 17 0.58 31.28 40.99
N PRO A 18 0.20 32.55 41.21
CA PRO A 18 0.75 33.67 40.45
C PRO A 18 2.26 33.81 40.65
N VAL A 19 3.00 34.11 39.57
CA VAL A 19 4.44 34.36 39.67
C VAL A 19 4.70 35.65 40.45
N ASP A 20 5.16 35.51 41.70
CA ASP A 20 5.36 36.63 42.64
C ASP A 20 6.79 36.71 43.25
N SER A 21 7.56 35.63 43.09
CA SER A 21 8.87 35.48 43.73
C SER A 21 9.79 34.53 42.95
N MET A 22 11.09 34.66 43.19
CA MET A 22 12.09 33.66 42.83
C MET A 22 12.91 33.26 44.06
N TYR A 23 13.46 32.06 44.04
CA TYR A 23 14.22 31.54 45.16
C TYR A 23 15.60 31.07 44.72
N VAL A 24 16.64 31.79 45.10
CA VAL A 24 18.03 31.42 44.81
C VAL A 24 18.44 30.32 45.78
N VAL A 25 18.91 29.18 45.27
CA VAL A 25 19.36 28.05 46.08
C VAL A 25 20.80 28.29 46.55
N VAL A 26 21.00 28.40 47.86
CA VAL A 26 22.32 28.62 48.47
C VAL A 26 22.95 27.29 48.89
N THR A 27 22.18 26.44 49.56
CA THR A 27 22.57 25.07 49.97
C THR A 27 21.38 24.13 49.83
N GLY A 28 21.62 22.83 49.72
CA GLY A 28 20.58 21.81 49.52
C GLY A 28 20.14 21.72 48.05
N ALA A 29 18.98 21.09 47.83
CA ALA A 29 18.43 20.85 46.51
C ALA A 29 16.91 21.02 46.50
N ILE A 30 16.39 21.58 45.41
CA ILE A 30 14.96 21.73 45.13
C ILE A 30 14.65 20.88 43.90
N GLU A 31 13.57 20.13 43.94
CA GLU A 31 13.06 19.40 42.79
C GLU A 31 11.97 20.21 42.11
N GLN A 32 12.18 20.54 40.84
CA GLN A 32 11.17 21.10 39.97
C GLN A 32 10.45 19.96 39.24
N VAL A 33 9.12 19.97 39.27
CA VAL A 33 8.27 18.96 38.63
C VAL A 33 7.22 19.63 37.75
N TRP A 34 7.17 19.28 36.47
CA TRP A 34 6.13 19.71 35.54
C TRP A 34 5.74 18.54 34.65
N ARG A 35 4.44 18.24 34.53
CA ARG A 35 3.91 17.14 33.69
C ARG A 35 4.73 15.83 33.73
N GLY A 36 5.12 15.42 34.95
CA GLY A 36 5.91 14.20 35.19
C GLY A 36 7.40 14.26 34.80
N GLN A 37 7.90 15.41 34.33
CA GLN A 37 9.31 15.71 34.18
C GLN A 37 9.90 16.22 35.49
N HIS A 38 11.20 15.99 35.66
CA HIS A 38 11.94 16.18 36.91
C HIS A 38 13.24 16.92 36.63
N LEU A 39 13.48 18.04 37.33
CA LEU A 39 14.73 18.78 37.28
C LEU A 39 15.21 19.15 38.68
N THR A 40 16.38 18.63 39.06
CA THR A 40 16.98 18.94 40.36
C THR A 40 17.79 20.23 40.29
N LEU A 41 17.38 21.19 41.12
CA LEU A 41 17.95 22.53 41.27
C LEU A 41 18.86 22.58 42.51
N GLY A 42 20.17 22.50 42.29
CA GLY A 42 21.19 22.59 43.35
C GLY A 42 21.71 24.01 43.61
N PRO A 43 22.78 24.16 44.42
CA PRO A 43 23.34 25.48 44.75
C PRO A 43 23.72 26.30 43.51
N GLY A 44 23.33 27.59 43.52
CA GLY A 44 23.55 28.54 42.44
C GLY A 44 22.51 28.49 41.32
N THR A 45 21.40 27.77 41.50
CA THR A 45 20.25 27.76 40.59
C THR A 45 19.08 28.56 41.19
N ILE A 46 18.04 28.83 40.41
CA ILE A 46 16.91 29.69 40.82
C ILE A 46 15.59 28.95 40.61
N ALA A 47 14.87 28.65 41.69
CA ALA A 47 13.51 28.12 41.60
C ALA A 47 12.53 29.23 41.19
N GLY A 48 11.64 28.91 40.25
CA GLY A 48 10.72 29.85 39.59
C GLY A 48 11.28 30.52 38.33
N LEU A 49 12.51 30.19 37.89
CA LEU A 49 13.14 30.87 36.75
C LEU A 49 12.58 30.45 35.39
N SER A 50 12.26 29.17 35.18
CA SER A 50 11.65 28.72 33.92
C SER A 50 10.27 29.33 33.69
N ASP A 51 9.56 29.63 34.79
CA ASP A 51 8.23 30.24 34.79
C ASP A 51 8.27 31.78 34.79
N ALA A 52 9.46 32.39 34.73
CA ALA A 52 9.65 33.84 34.89
C ALA A 52 8.90 34.70 33.85
N LEU A 53 8.54 34.11 32.72
CA LEU A 53 7.83 34.74 31.61
C LEU A 53 6.34 34.35 31.56
N ASN A 54 5.88 33.57 32.55
CA ASN A 54 4.50 33.13 32.68
C ASN A 54 3.72 34.02 33.64
N VAL A 55 2.40 33.94 33.58
CA VAL A 55 1.51 34.64 34.53
C VAL A 55 1.46 33.89 35.85
N ASP A 56 1.33 32.57 35.77
CA ASP A 56 1.27 31.63 36.88
C ASP A 56 2.41 30.59 36.73
N TYR A 57 2.84 29.98 37.84
CA TYR A 57 3.84 28.91 37.79
C TYR A 57 3.27 27.67 37.11
N GLU A 58 4.00 27.08 36.15
CA GLU A 58 3.59 25.85 35.45
C GLU A 58 4.26 24.59 36.05
N ALA A 59 5.06 24.77 37.10
CA ALA A 59 5.78 23.70 37.78
C ALA A 59 5.64 23.80 39.31
N ASP A 60 5.59 22.64 39.96
CA ASP A 60 5.75 22.50 41.40
C ASP A 60 7.24 22.51 41.77
N TYR A 61 7.60 23.18 42.87
CA TYR A 61 8.96 23.18 43.40
C TYR A 61 8.97 22.68 44.83
N THR A 62 9.55 21.50 45.07
CA THR A 62 9.58 20.84 46.38
C THR A 62 11.00 20.69 46.87
N VAL A 63 11.26 20.96 48.15
CA VAL A 63 12.59 20.83 48.74
C VAL A 63 12.97 19.35 48.85
N ALA A 64 14.03 18.93 48.15
CA ALA A 64 14.49 17.54 48.09
C ALA A 64 15.50 17.21 49.21
N GLU A 65 16.28 18.20 49.62
CA GLU A 65 17.25 18.17 50.73
C GLU A 65 17.13 19.47 51.52
N ASP A 66 17.30 19.44 52.84
CA ASP A 66 17.24 20.64 53.69
C ASP A 66 18.03 21.80 53.04
N ALA A 67 17.33 22.87 52.72
CA ALA A 67 17.83 23.92 51.84
C ALA A 67 17.82 25.29 52.50
N MET A 68 18.84 26.09 52.19
CA MET A 68 18.80 27.53 52.43
C MET A 68 18.53 28.20 51.08
N VAL A 69 17.45 28.97 51.02
CA VAL A 69 17.07 29.74 49.83
C VAL A 69 17.00 31.22 50.14
N ILE A 70 17.18 32.06 49.14
CA ILE A 70 16.95 33.51 49.25
C ILE A 70 15.72 33.87 48.44
N LYS A 71 14.68 34.36 49.12
CA LYS A 71 13.46 34.84 48.46
C LYS A 71 13.68 36.24 47.87
N CYS A 72 13.49 36.34 46.57
CA CYS A 72 13.55 37.57 45.78
C CYS A 72 12.15 37.89 45.25
N PRO A 73 11.53 39.03 45.61
CA PRO A 73 10.27 39.46 44.99
C PRO A 73 10.46 39.65 43.48
N TYR A 74 9.56 39.08 42.67
CA TYR A 74 9.64 39.14 41.20
C TYR A 74 8.24 39.04 40.58
N LYS A 75 7.90 39.92 39.66
CA LYS A 75 6.68 39.85 38.84
C LYS A 75 6.95 39.97 37.35
N ASN A 76 8.02 40.67 36.97
CA ASN A 76 8.41 40.86 35.58
C ASN A 76 9.91 41.15 35.47
N MET A 77 10.43 41.09 34.25
CA MET A 77 11.86 41.26 33.97
C MET A 77 12.47 42.58 34.47
N ASN A 78 11.69 43.66 34.65
CA ASN A 78 12.23 44.93 35.17
C ASN A 78 12.55 44.85 36.67
N ASP A 79 12.02 43.86 37.39
CA ASP A 79 12.28 43.70 38.82
C ASP A 79 13.72 43.20 39.10
N PHE A 80 14.44 42.70 38.08
CA PHE A 80 15.85 42.34 38.19
C PHE A 80 16.74 43.54 38.55
N ASP A 81 16.43 44.74 38.07
CA ASP A 81 17.21 45.94 38.40
C ASP A 81 17.16 46.23 39.90
N ALA A 82 15.97 46.14 40.51
CA ALA A 82 15.79 46.33 41.95
C ALA A 82 16.49 45.24 42.77
N ILE A 83 16.49 43.99 42.29
CA ILE A 83 17.21 42.88 42.93
C ILE A 83 18.72 43.12 42.88
N PHE A 84 19.26 43.53 41.73
CA PHE A 84 20.68 43.74 41.52
C PHE A 84 21.23 44.99 42.20
N GLU A 85 20.47 46.09 42.25
CA GLU A 85 20.83 47.29 43.02
C GLU A 85 20.91 46.98 44.52
N ALA A 86 19.97 46.19 45.04
CA ALA A 86 19.94 45.83 46.44
C ALA A 86 21.07 44.86 46.83
N GLN A 87 21.48 43.95 45.94
CA GLN A 87 22.59 43.00 46.14
C GLN A 87 23.34 42.72 44.82
N PRO A 88 24.39 43.50 44.48
CA PRO A 88 25.12 43.35 43.23
C PRO A 88 25.76 41.97 43.02
N VAL A 89 26.08 41.24 44.10
CA VAL A 89 26.65 39.89 44.05
C VAL A 89 25.71 38.88 43.33
N TYR A 90 24.40 39.17 43.28
CA TYR A 90 23.43 38.31 42.62
C TYR A 90 23.38 38.46 41.10
N ILE A 91 23.97 39.49 40.51
CA ILE A 91 24.06 39.63 39.06
C ILE A 91 24.75 38.40 38.46
N PHE A 92 25.94 38.07 38.97
CA PHE A 92 26.69 36.89 38.55
C PHE A 92 25.91 35.59 38.84
N GLY A 93 25.33 35.47 40.04
CA GLY A 93 24.59 34.28 40.46
C GLY A 93 23.38 33.98 39.58
N PHE A 94 22.56 34.99 39.25
CA PHE A 94 21.40 34.83 38.39
C PHE A 94 21.79 34.55 36.95
N SER A 95 22.74 35.29 36.36
CA SER A 95 23.18 35.03 34.99
C SER A 95 23.71 33.61 34.85
N LYS A 96 24.58 33.17 35.77
CA LYS A 96 25.16 31.83 35.74
C LYS A 96 24.14 30.72 36.03
N GLY A 97 23.24 30.95 36.97
CA GLY A 97 22.15 30.03 37.26
C GLY A 97 21.23 29.83 36.05
N ALA A 98 20.93 30.92 35.33
CA ALA A 98 20.02 30.91 34.18
C ALA A 98 20.53 30.05 33.02
N PHE A 99 21.73 30.29 32.50
CA PHE A 99 22.24 29.49 31.39
C PHE A 99 22.57 28.05 31.81
N ARG A 100 22.91 27.81 33.09
CA ARG A 100 23.09 26.45 33.61
C ARG A 100 21.78 25.66 33.63
N GLN A 101 20.71 26.26 34.16
CA GLN A 101 19.38 25.66 34.16
C GLN A 101 18.87 25.46 32.73
N CYS A 102 19.09 26.44 31.84
CA CYS A 102 18.71 26.34 30.43
C CYS A 102 19.37 25.14 29.75
N ARG A 103 20.67 24.91 29.99
CA ARG A 103 21.37 23.73 29.49
C ARG A 103 20.77 22.43 30.03
N ASP A 104 20.41 22.41 31.30
CA ASP A 104 19.87 21.20 31.92
C ASP A 104 18.44 20.90 31.43
N VAL A 105 17.63 21.93 31.12
CA VAL A 105 16.35 21.78 30.38
C VAL A 105 16.56 21.30 28.95
N PHE A 106 17.55 21.83 28.23
CA PHE A 106 17.90 21.39 26.88
C PHE A 106 18.25 19.90 26.81
N LYS A 107 18.92 19.35 27.82
CA LYS A 107 19.18 17.90 27.89
C LYS A 107 17.88 17.09 27.97
N ILE A 108 16.90 17.55 28.75
CA ILE A 108 15.59 16.90 28.87
C ILE A 108 14.86 16.98 27.52
N TYR A 109 14.94 18.12 26.84
CA TYR A 109 14.41 18.32 25.49
C TYR A 109 15.04 17.32 24.50
N ASP A 110 16.37 17.22 24.46
CA ASP A 110 17.10 16.31 23.56
C ASP A 110 16.76 14.84 23.83
N ASP A 111 16.71 14.44 25.11
CA ASP A 111 16.34 13.08 25.51
C ASP A 111 14.91 12.75 25.09
N LYS A 112 13.97 13.70 25.18
CA LYS A 112 12.58 13.51 24.75
C LYS A 112 12.46 13.48 23.22
N LYS A 113 13.17 14.36 22.50
CA LYS A 113 13.20 14.38 21.03
C LYS A 113 13.72 13.07 20.48
N LYS A 114 14.83 12.57 21.03
CA LYS A 114 15.37 11.26 20.70
C LYS A 114 14.37 10.12 20.95
N LYS A 115 13.63 10.15 22.06
CA LYS A 115 12.60 9.13 22.34
C LYS A 115 11.47 9.14 21.30
N VAL A 116 11.04 10.31 20.82
CA VAL A 116 10.05 10.44 19.74
C VAL A 116 10.59 9.87 18.44
N ASP A 117 11.81 10.24 18.05
CA ASP A 117 12.45 9.75 16.83
C ASP A 117 12.67 8.23 16.86
N ASP A 118 13.15 7.70 17.98
CA ASP A 118 13.35 6.28 18.22
C ASP A 118 12.01 5.53 18.17
N PHE A 119 10.95 6.08 18.77
CA PHE A 119 9.60 5.49 18.75
C PHE A 119 9.01 5.43 17.34
N TYR A 120 9.00 6.54 16.62
CA TYR A 120 8.49 6.60 15.25
C TYR A 120 9.24 5.62 14.33
N SER A 121 10.57 5.64 14.39
CA SER A 121 11.42 4.74 13.60
C SER A 121 11.17 3.27 13.94
N TYR A 122 10.95 2.98 15.22
CA TYR A 122 10.67 1.63 15.69
C TYR A 122 9.31 1.12 15.18
N CYS A 123 8.25 1.92 15.30
CA CYS A 123 6.91 1.59 14.82
C CYS A 123 6.91 1.25 13.32
N ARG A 124 7.53 2.09 12.48
CA ARG A 124 7.66 1.82 11.05
C ARG A 124 8.54 0.58 10.77
N GLY A 125 9.65 0.44 11.50
CA GLY A 125 10.58 -0.68 11.34
C GLY A 125 9.98 -2.03 11.69
N ILE A 126 9.28 -2.14 12.82
CA ILE A 126 8.69 -3.41 13.27
C ILE A 126 7.54 -3.86 12.38
N ASN A 127 6.72 -2.92 11.90
CA ASN A 127 5.65 -3.22 10.96
C ASN A 127 6.17 -3.72 9.61
N ASN A 128 7.23 -3.12 9.09
CA ASN A 128 7.87 -3.61 7.87
C ASN A 128 8.39 -5.04 8.00
N GLU A 129 9.01 -5.37 9.13
CA GLU A 129 9.47 -6.75 9.38
C GLU A 129 8.28 -7.70 9.59
N TYR A 130 7.22 -7.29 10.29
CA TYR A 130 5.97 -8.05 10.40
C TYR A 130 5.35 -8.33 9.02
N LYS A 131 5.11 -7.31 8.19
CA LYS A 131 4.56 -7.45 6.81
C LYS A 131 5.42 -8.41 5.98
N LYS A 132 6.76 -8.35 6.14
CA LYS A 132 7.70 -9.28 5.48
C LYS A 132 7.57 -10.72 5.98
N GLN A 133 7.43 -10.93 7.29
CA GLN A 133 7.21 -12.27 7.84
C GLN A 133 5.86 -12.85 7.38
N CYS A 134 4.78 -12.05 7.38
CA CYS A 134 3.48 -12.46 6.83
C CYS A 134 3.60 -12.92 5.37
N ARG A 135 4.26 -12.13 4.51
CA ARG A 135 4.51 -12.50 3.10
C ARG A 135 5.33 -13.79 2.96
N THR A 136 6.27 -14.03 3.87
CA THR A 136 7.17 -15.19 3.82
C THR A 136 6.43 -16.50 4.10
N ILE A 137 5.48 -16.49 5.03
CA ILE A 137 4.71 -17.68 5.42
C ILE A 137 3.28 -17.71 4.86
N GLY A 138 2.92 -16.72 4.04
CA GLY A 138 1.60 -16.60 3.44
C GLY A 138 0.48 -16.25 4.43
N ALA A 139 0.78 -15.57 5.55
CA ALA A 139 -0.24 -15.07 6.47
C ALA A 139 -0.86 -13.77 5.95
N GLU A 140 -2.11 -13.52 6.32
CA GLU A 140 -2.79 -12.25 6.03
C GLU A 140 -2.09 -11.09 6.75
N ILE A 141 -1.92 -9.96 6.07
CA ILE A 141 -1.39 -8.74 6.68
C ILE A 141 -2.57 -7.98 7.27
N GLN A 142 -2.67 -7.99 8.59
CA GLN A 142 -3.56 -7.09 9.31
C GLN A 142 -2.89 -5.72 9.49
N GLU A 143 -3.65 -4.65 9.27
CA GLU A 143 -3.17 -3.27 9.40
C GLU A 143 -3.67 -2.63 10.70
N ILE A 144 -2.85 -1.76 11.27
CA ILE A 144 -3.21 -0.93 12.43
C ILE A 144 -3.51 0.47 11.89
N PRO A 145 -4.76 0.95 11.89
CA PRO A 145 -5.12 2.23 11.28
C PRO A 145 -4.26 3.40 11.79
N MET A 146 -4.05 3.49 13.11
CA MET A 146 -3.23 4.54 13.72
C MET A 146 -1.77 4.53 13.25
N LEU A 147 -1.25 3.38 12.84
CA LEU A 147 0.13 3.26 12.35
C LEU A 147 0.27 3.77 10.90
N GLU A 148 -0.81 3.76 10.12
CA GLU A 148 -0.79 4.38 8.79
C GLU A 148 -0.86 5.91 8.92
N GLU A 149 -1.57 6.42 9.93
CA GLU A 149 -1.73 7.86 10.23
C GLU A 149 -0.51 8.51 10.92
N ILE A 150 0.39 7.73 11.51
CA ILE A 150 1.53 8.29 12.25
C ILE A 150 2.54 8.99 11.32
N GLU A 151 2.68 10.30 11.49
CA GLU A 151 3.66 11.12 10.77
C GLU A 151 4.79 11.58 11.70
N PRO A 152 5.98 11.92 11.17
CA PRO A 152 7.04 12.56 11.96
C PRO A 152 6.52 13.84 12.64
N LEU A 153 6.82 14.00 13.92
CA LEU A 153 6.39 15.18 14.68
C LEU A 153 7.11 16.44 14.20
N ASP A 154 6.33 17.41 13.71
CA ASP A 154 6.82 18.75 13.34
C ASP A 154 6.67 19.73 14.51
N LEU A 155 7.79 20.21 15.04
CA LEU A 155 7.84 21.16 16.16
C LEU A 155 8.01 22.59 15.63
N LYS A 156 6.95 23.40 15.72
CA LYS A 156 6.94 24.79 15.22
C LYS A 156 8.03 25.68 15.82
N ASP A 157 8.36 25.45 17.08
CA ASP A 157 9.23 26.28 17.90
C ASP A 157 10.43 25.49 18.43
N GLU A 158 11.04 24.65 17.60
CA GLU A 158 12.18 23.82 18.01
C GLU A 158 13.40 24.63 18.50
N ILE A 159 14.20 24.02 19.38
CA ILE A 159 15.49 24.59 19.78
C ILE A 159 16.50 24.35 18.65
N LEU A 160 17.05 25.45 18.14
CA LEU A 160 17.99 25.42 17.04
C LEU A 160 19.39 25.09 17.55
N LYS A 161 20.19 24.46 16.68
CA LYS A 161 21.56 24.06 17.00
C LYS A 161 22.43 25.20 17.54
N TRP A 162 22.33 26.39 16.94
CA TRP A 162 23.14 27.52 17.39
C TRP A 162 22.73 28.01 18.79
N GLU A 163 21.50 27.76 19.22
CA GLU A 163 21.00 28.12 20.56
C GLU A 163 21.55 27.15 21.60
N HIS A 164 21.64 25.85 21.27
CA HIS A 164 22.43 24.89 22.06
C HIS A 164 23.89 25.34 22.17
N ASP A 165 24.54 25.59 21.02
CA ASP A 165 25.95 26.00 20.98
C ASP A 165 26.19 27.28 21.80
N TYR A 166 25.25 28.23 21.77
CA TYR A 166 25.30 29.46 22.55
C TYR A 166 25.25 29.20 24.06
N ILE A 167 24.27 28.42 24.53
CA ILE A 167 24.10 28.10 25.95
C ILE A 167 25.26 27.24 26.47
N ASP A 168 25.73 26.26 25.69
CA ASP A 168 26.87 25.43 26.06
C ASP A 168 28.17 26.25 26.13
N SER A 169 28.37 27.16 25.19
CA SER A 169 29.50 28.09 25.20
C SER A 169 29.50 28.92 26.49
N LEU A 170 28.37 29.55 26.85
CA LEU A 170 28.25 30.31 28.10
C LEU A 170 28.56 29.47 29.35
N ASN A 171 28.11 28.21 29.38
CA ASN A 171 28.38 27.28 30.47
C ASN A 171 29.86 26.83 30.56
N SER A 172 30.62 26.96 29.46
CA SER A 172 32.02 26.54 29.39
C SER A 172 33.02 27.63 29.80
N VAL A 173 32.59 28.90 29.86
CA VAL A 173 33.42 30.05 30.22
C VAL A 173 33.75 30.04 31.72
N ASP A 174 34.97 30.46 32.07
CA ASP A 174 35.41 30.55 33.48
C ASP A 174 34.56 31.56 34.28
N ASN A 175 34.35 31.28 35.57
CA ASN A 175 33.52 32.11 36.45
C ASN A 175 34.01 33.56 36.51
N LYS A 176 35.32 33.80 36.54
CA LYS A 176 35.86 35.16 36.61
C LYS A 176 35.60 35.92 35.33
N GLU A 177 35.62 35.24 34.19
CA GLU A 177 35.31 35.85 32.90
C GLU A 177 33.82 36.20 32.79
N ILE A 178 32.92 35.29 33.22
CA ILE A 178 31.49 35.57 33.34
C ILE A 178 31.23 36.74 34.30
N GLU A 179 31.87 36.76 35.47
CA GLU A 179 31.74 37.86 36.43
C GLU A 179 32.22 39.19 35.85
N ASN A 180 33.30 39.20 35.07
CA ASN A 180 33.79 40.40 34.38
C ASN A 180 32.85 40.89 33.27
N ILE A 181 32.12 39.98 32.61
CA ILE A 181 31.18 40.30 31.53
C ILE A 181 29.86 40.86 32.10
N TYR A 182 29.29 40.17 33.09
CA TYR A 182 27.95 40.43 33.59
C TYR A 182 27.92 41.21 34.89
N GLY A 183 28.88 41.01 35.80
CA GLY A 183 28.85 41.44 37.20
C GLY A 183 28.79 42.95 37.46
N SER A 184 28.92 43.78 36.42
CA SER A 184 28.77 45.24 36.53
C SER A 184 27.86 45.85 35.46
N ARG A 185 27.08 45.04 34.71
CA ARG A 185 26.28 45.48 33.55
C ARG A 185 24.88 44.87 33.62
N ASN A 186 23.98 45.52 34.35
CA ASN A 186 22.63 45.02 34.63
C ASN A 186 21.84 44.68 33.36
N GLU A 187 21.89 45.51 32.33
CA GLU A 187 21.11 45.32 31.10
C GLU A 187 21.55 44.05 30.34
N ILE A 188 22.86 43.78 30.33
CA ILE A 188 23.42 42.57 29.69
C ILE A 188 23.07 41.33 30.52
N ALA A 189 23.14 41.43 31.86
CA ALA A 189 22.76 40.35 32.76
C ALA A 189 21.26 40.00 32.66
N THR A 190 20.39 41.01 32.70
CA THR A 190 18.94 40.86 32.50
C THR A 190 18.64 40.29 31.11
N GLY A 191 19.36 40.73 30.08
CA GLY A 191 19.23 40.19 28.73
C GLY A 191 19.54 38.70 28.62
N VAL A 192 20.68 38.24 29.16
CA VAL A 192 21.04 36.80 29.10
C VAL A 192 20.10 35.94 29.94
N ILE A 193 19.60 36.46 31.07
CA ILE A 193 18.59 35.79 31.89
C ILE A 193 17.30 35.65 31.09
N GLY A 194 16.82 36.73 30.47
CA GLY A 194 15.60 36.73 29.66
C GLY A 194 15.66 35.78 28.48
N ILE A 195 16.79 35.74 27.76
CA ILE A 195 17.04 34.79 26.68
C ILE A 195 16.97 33.35 27.21
N SER A 196 17.64 33.07 28.34
CA SER A 196 17.62 31.74 28.96
C SER A 196 16.20 31.33 29.40
N CYS A 197 15.42 32.24 29.98
CA CYS A 197 14.02 31.99 30.34
C CYS A 197 13.16 31.71 29.11
N GLY A 198 13.33 32.47 28.03
CA GLY A 198 12.63 32.26 26.77
C GLY A 198 12.92 30.89 26.15
N TYR A 199 14.20 30.49 26.16
CA TYR A 199 14.60 29.17 25.70
C TYR A 199 14.07 28.03 26.57
N MET A 200 14.10 28.17 27.90
CA MET A 200 13.54 27.17 28.81
C MET A 200 12.04 26.99 28.60
N LYS A 201 11.28 28.10 28.51
CA LYS A 201 9.84 28.06 28.24
C LYS A 201 9.54 27.31 26.94
N ARG A 202 10.18 27.70 25.84
CA ARG A 202 9.98 27.07 24.54
C ARG A 202 10.37 25.58 24.52
N ALA A 203 11.47 25.23 25.20
CA ALA A 203 11.89 23.84 25.33
C ALA A 203 10.87 23.01 26.14
N ILE A 204 10.33 23.57 27.23
CA ILE A 204 9.29 22.94 28.05
C ILE A 204 8.02 22.71 27.21
N GLU A 205 7.51 23.70 26.50
CA GLU A 205 6.35 23.59 25.61
C GLU A 205 6.55 22.51 24.53
N CYS A 206 7.75 22.41 23.96
CA CYS A 206 8.09 21.33 23.03
C CYS A 206 8.14 19.95 23.70
N ILE A 207 8.70 19.84 24.91
CA ILE A 207 8.72 18.59 25.70
C ILE A 207 7.30 18.08 25.96
N GLU A 208 6.37 18.99 26.23
CA GLU A 208 4.95 18.66 26.42
C GLU A 208 4.31 18.14 25.13
N THR A 209 4.55 18.83 24.01
CA THR A 209 4.05 18.43 22.69
C THR A 209 4.55 17.04 22.31
N MET A 210 5.85 16.78 22.55
CA MET A 210 6.45 15.45 22.37
C MET A 210 5.86 14.40 23.32
N GLY A 211 5.45 14.80 24.52
CA GLY A 211 4.75 13.94 25.48
C GLY A 211 3.40 13.47 24.95
N PHE A 212 2.56 14.41 24.49
CA PHE A 212 1.25 14.09 23.92
C PHE A 212 1.34 13.18 22.70
N TYR A 213 2.30 13.43 21.81
CA TYR A 213 2.53 12.57 20.65
C TYR A 213 2.82 11.11 21.06
N LEU A 214 3.68 10.90 22.07
CA LEU A 214 3.99 9.55 22.54
C LEU A 214 2.77 8.89 23.21
N GLU A 215 1.98 9.63 23.97
CA GLU A 215 0.76 9.12 24.62
C GLU A 215 -0.31 8.72 23.60
N GLU A 216 -0.51 9.54 22.56
CA GLU A 216 -1.47 9.30 21.49
C GLU A 216 -1.16 8.02 20.72
N PHE A 217 0.11 7.81 20.35
CA PHE A 217 0.49 6.71 19.47
C PHE A 217 1.04 5.47 20.18
N ALA A 218 1.28 5.50 21.49
CA ALA A 218 1.85 4.36 22.23
C ALA A 218 1.06 3.05 22.04
N SER A 219 -0.27 3.14 21.92
CA SER A 219 -1.20 2.01 21.74
C SER A 219 -0.90 1.16 20.50
N ILE A 220 -0.21 1.71 19.49
CA ILE A 220 0.22 0.97 18.29
C ILE A 220 1.01 -0.28 18.65
N LEU A 221 1.93 -0.19 19.63
CA LEU A 221 2.77 -1.32 19.99
C LEU A 221 2.17 -2.20 21.07
N LEU A 222 1.38 -1.62 21.98
CA LEU A 222 0.71 -2.32 23.07
C LEU A 222 -0.51 -1.56 23.56
N SER A 223 -1.67 -2.20 23.48
CA SER A 223 -2.97 -1.67 23.89
C SER A 223 -3.64 -2.62 24.89
N PRO A 224 -4.37 -2.11 25.90
CA PRO A 224 -5.24 -2.92 26.75
C PRO A 224 -6.35 -3.64 25.96
N ASP A 225 -6.85 -3.01 24.90
CA ASP A 225 -7.95 -3.51 24.07
C ASP A 225 -7.49 -4.52 23.01
N LYS A 226 -6.18 -4.81 22.97
CA LYS A 226 -5.49 -5.58 21.94
C LYS A 226 -5.63 -4.92 20.55
N GLY A 227 -5.36 -5.66 19.46
CA GLY A 227 -5.25 -5.10 18.10
C GLY A 227 -3.95 -4.32 17.82
N ASP A 228 -2.94 -4.55 18.66
CA ASP A 228 -1.63 -3.89 18.61
C ASP A 228 -0.56 -4.78 17.92
N MET A 229 0.63 -4.21 17.69
CA MET A 229 1.73 -4.96 17.07
C MET A 229 2.12 -6.21 17.86
N PHE A 230 1.97 -6.22 19.19
CA PHE A 230 2.26 -7.39 20.01
C PHE A 230 1.32 -8.54 19.67
N GLU A 231 0.01 -8.28 19.60
CA GLU A 231 -0.96 -9.28 19.20
C GLU A 231 -0.74 -9.78 17.78
N LEU A 232 -0.49 -8.87 16.83
CA LEU A 232 -0.26 -9.26 15.43
C LEU A 232 0.93 -10.23 15.29
N ILE A 233 2.04 -9.95 15.97
CA ILE A 233 3.22 -10.82 15.93
C ILE A 233 2.97 -12.14 16.68
N PHE A 234 2.20 -12.12 17.77
CA PHE A 234 1.83 -13.33 18.49
C PHE A 234 0.97 -14.25 17.62
N ASN A 235 -0.09 -13.71 17.02
CA ASN A 235 -0.98 -14.45 16.11
C ASN A 235 -0.23 -14.97 14.89
N LEU A 236 0.74 -14.21 14.37
CA LEU A 236 1.59 -14.67 13.28
C LEU A 236 2.40 -15.92 13.67
N GLN A 237 2.89 -16.00 14.91
CA GLN A 237 3.62 -17.17 15.38
C GLN A 237 2.70 -18.39 15.59
N ILE A 238 1.46 -18.16 16.05
CA ILE A 238 0.43 -19.20 16.12
C ILE A 238 0.18 -19.77 14.72
N TYR A 239 -0.07 -18.89 13.75
CA TYR A 239 -0.25 -19.28 12.36
C TYR A 239 0.97 -20.06 11.82
N ALA A 240 2.19 -19.57 12.08
CA ALA A 240 3.40 -20.27 11.67
C ALA A 240 3.53 -21.67 12.28
N ALA A 241 3.09 -21.86 13.53
CA ALA A 241 3.08 -23.17 14.19
C ALA A 241 2.09 -24.13 13.53
N GLN A 242 0.88 -23.67 13.24
CA GLN A 242 -0.17 -24.47 12.56
C GLN A 242 0.29 -24.95 11.18
N HIS A 243 1.04 -24.14 10.44
CA HIS A 243 1.45 -24.46 9.08
C HIS A 243 2.87 -25.07 8.99
N GLY A 244 3.44 -25.51 10.12
CA GLY A 244 4.80 -26.08 10.16
C GLY A 244 5.90 -25.14 9.67
N ALA A 245 5.64 -23.84 9.62
CA ALA A 245 6.57 -22.83 9.11
C ALA A 245 7.68 -22.53 10.13
N LYS A 246 8.81 -22.03 9.62
CA LYS A 246 9.95 -21.66 10.47
C LYS A 246 9.61 -20.46 11.36
N GLN A 247 9.78 -20.61 12.68
CA GLN A 247 9.36 -19.60 13.66
C GLN A 247 10.50 -18.71 14.20
N ASP A 248 11.76 -18.99 13.85
CA ASP A 248 12.92 -18.34 14.49
C ASP A 248 12.91 -16.81 14.34
N ASP A 249 12.60 -16.32 13.14
CA ASP A 249 12.58 -14.89 12.84
C ASP A 249 11.40 -14.18 13.52
N ILE A 250 10.24 -14.85 13.63
CA ILE A 250 9.06 -14.33 14.33
C ILE A 250 9.32 -14.25 15.84
N LYS A 251 9.94 -15.29 16.43
CA LYS A 251 10.37 -15.29 17.83
C LYS A 251 11.37 -14.17 18.12
N LYS A 252 12.30 -13.93 17.19
CA LYS A 252 13.25 -12.82 17.28
C LYS A 252 12.53 -11.48 17.24
N LEU A 253 11.56 -11.32 16.34
CA LEU A 253 10.74 -10.11 16.21
C LEU A 253 9.99 -9.80 17.51
N MET A 254 9.31 -10.79 18.08
CA MET A 254 8.59 -10.66 19.36
C MET A 254 9.53 -10.27 20.52
N LYS A 255 10.72 -10.88 20.60
CA LYS A 255 11.74 -10.50 21.60
C LYS A 255 12.25 -9.08 21.42
N MET A 256 12.43 -8.62 20.17
CA MET A 256 12.82 -7.24 19.90
C MET A 256 11.73 -6.27 20.36
N LEU A 257 10.46 -6.58 20.09
CA LEU A 257 9.30 -5.79 20.54
C LEU A 257 9.27 -5.67 22.06
N TYR A 258 9.32 -6.80 22.76
CA TYR A 258 9.35 -6.83 24.22
C TYR A 258 10.52 -6.03 24.80
N LYS A 259 11.71 -6.15 24.20
CA LYS A 259 12.89 -5.39 24.63
C LYS A 259 12.69 -3.88 24.47
N PHE A 260 12.13 -3.43 23.34
CA PHE A 260 11.87 -2.00 23.14
C PHE A 260 10.87 -1.47 24.17
N MET A 261 9.73 -2.15 24.35
CA MET A 261 8.69 -1.72 25.27
C MET A 261 9.14 -1.70 26.74
N SER A 262 9.96 -2.67 27.15
CA SER A 262 10.51 -2.71 28.51
C SER A 262 11.54 -1.62 28.79
N GLN A 263 12.20 -1.07 27.75
CA GLN A 263 13.25 -0.06 27.88
C GLN A 263 12.76 1.37 27.58
N SER A 264 11.65 1.53 26.84
CA SER A 264 11.15 2.84 26.42
C SER A 264 10.62 3.69 27.58
N GLY A 265 10.10 3.05 28.63
CA GLY A 265 9.43 3.72 29.74
C GLY A 265 8.05 4.29 29.38
N LEU A 266 7.49 3.91 28.23
CA LEU A 266 6.18 4.39 27.73
C LEU A 266 5.01 3.50 28.19
N TYR A 267 5.27 2.27 28.61
CA TYR A 267 4.25 1.23 28.81
C TYR A 267 4.07 0.86 30.28
N ASP A 268 2.83 0.51 30.63
CA ASP A 268 2.50 -0.07 31.93
C ASP A 268 3.22 -1.43 32.11
N LYS A 269 4.00 -1.54 33.19
CA LYS A 269 4.83 -2.72 33.47
C LYS A 269 4.00 -3.96 33.81
N ALA A 270 2.81 -3.80 34.39
CA ALA A 270 1.91 -4.90 34.71
C ALA A 270 1.29 -5.46 33.42
N LEU A 271 0.77 -4.59 32.54
CA LEU A 271 0.21 -5.01 31.24
C LEU A 271 1.25 -5.71 30.37
N LEU A 272 2.46 -5.14 30.26
CA LEU A 272 3.55 -5.75 29.49
C LEU A 272 3.92 -7.15 30.01
N LYS A 273 3.93 -7.32 31.35
CA LYS A 273 4.24 -8.61 31.99
C LYS A 273 3.13 -9.63 31.76
N GLU A 274 1.87 -9.21 31.86
CA GLU A 274 0.71 -10.06 31.58
C GLU A 274 0.76 -10.60 30.14
N ARG A 275 0.89 -9.71 29.16
CA ARG A 275 0.93 -10.05 27.73
C ARG A 275 2.12 -10.92 27.36
N TRP A 276 3.28 -10.65 27.98
CA TRP A 276 4.44 -11.53 27.82
C TRP A 276 4.23 -12.92 28.42
N THR A 277 3.55 -13.02 29.56
CA THR A 277 3.25 -14.31 30.20
C THR A 277 2.28 -15.13 29.33
N GLU A 278 1.27 -14.48 28.75
CA GLU A 278 0.35 -15.09 27.77
C GLU A 278 1.13 -15.67 26.58
N TYR A 279 2.06 -14.90 26.01
CA TYR A 279 2.91 -15.36 24.91
C TYR A 279 3.87 -16.50 25.32
N ASP A 280 4.58 -16.35 26.43
CA ASP A 280 5.64 -17.29 26.87
C ASP A 280 5.07 -18.64 27.35
N SER A 281 3.84 -18.64 27.86
CA SER A 281 3.15 -19.86 28.30
C SER A 281 2.33 -20.54 27.19
N HIS A 282 2.22 -19.94 26.00
CA HIS A 282 1.47 -20.52 24.89
C HIS A 282 2.16 -21.77 24.33
N ASP A 283 1.44 -22.90 24.29
CA ASP A 283 1.92 -24.15 23.72
C ASP A 283 1.72 -24.19 22.21
N PHE A 284 2.68 -23.62 21.48
CA PHE A 284 2.69 -23.64 20.02
C PHE A 284 2.72 -25.06 19.43
N ALA A 285 3.23 -26.07 20.17
CA ALA A 285 3.27 -27.45 19.68
C ALA A 285 1.89 -28.12 19.80
N ALA A 286 1.16 -27.90 20.89
CA ALA A 286 -0.22 -28.36 21.02
C ALA A 286 -1.12 -27.71 19.95
N THR A 287 -0.94 -26.42 19.67
CA THR A 287 -1.67 -25.73 18.60
C THR A 287 -1.41 -26.35 17.22
N ALA A 288 -0.16 -26.73 16.93
CA ALA A 288 0.18 -27.46 15.70
C ALA A 288 -0.47 -28.85 15.67
N ALA A 289 -0.40 -29.61 16.78
CA ALA A 289 -0.96 -30.96 16.84
C ALA A 289 -2.49 -31.00 16.66
N ASN A 290 -3.21 -30.05 17.28
CA ASN A 290 -4.66 -29.93 17.09
C ASN A 290 -5.01 -29.56 15.64
N PHE A 291 -4.18 -28.74 15.00
CA PHE A 291 -4.34 -28.40 13.59
C PHE A 291 -4.09 -29.61 12.68
N ASP A 292 -3.06 -30.42 12.97
CA ASP A 292 -2.77 -31.66 12.25
C ASP A 292 -3.93 -32.67 12.37
N GLU A 293 -4.54 -32.82 13.55
CA GLU A 293 -5.70 -33.70 13.73
C GLU A 293 -6.91 -33.23 12.89
N ALA A 294 -7.18 -31.93 12.87
CA ALA A 294 -8.21 -31.35 12.00
C ALA A 294 -7.90 -31.55 10.51
N LYS A 295 -6.63 -31.43 10.12
CA LYS A 295 -6.15 -31.68 8.75
C LYS A 295 -6.39 -33.13 8.32
N MET A 296 -6.12 -34.11 9.20
CA MET A 296 -6.38 -35.53 8.90
C MET A 296 -7.87 -35.83 8.69
N MET A 297 -8.78 -35.14 9.39
CA MET A 297 -10.22 -35.29 9.14
C MET A 297 -10.61 -34.72 7.77
N LYS A 298 -10.13 -33.51 7.44
CA LYS A 298 -10.31 -32.89 6.11
C LYS A 298 -9.78 -33.79 4.98
N GLN A 299 -8.63 -34.44 5.17
CA GLN A 299 -8.04 -35.34 4.16
C GLN A 299 -8.99 -36.48 3.74
N ALA A 300 -9.71 -37.09 4.68
CA ALA A 300 -10.64 -38.18 4.38
C ALA A 300 -11.75 -37.71 3.43
N GLU A 301 -12.24 -36.47 3.59
CA GLU A 301 -13.27 -35.86 2.76
C GLU A 301 -12.78 -35.66 1.31
N PHE A 302 -11.51 -35.28 1.11
CA PHE A 302 -10.98 -34.98 -0.22
C PHE A 302 -10.75 -36.22 -1.11
N THR A 303 -10.64 -37.42 -0.56
CA THR A 303 -10.36 -38.63 -1.38
C THR A 303 -11.46 -38.96 -2.40
N GLN A 304 -12.68 -38.45 -2.19
CA GLN A 304 -13.83 -38.59 -3.09
C GLN A 304 -14.17 -37.29 -3.84
N THR A 305 -13.17 -36.42 -4.03
CA THR A 305 -13.32 -35.09 -4.69
C THR A 305 -14.14 -35.17 -5.98
N PHE A 306 -13.78 -36.09 -6.89
CA PHE A 306 -14.38 -36.13 -8.22
C PHE A 306 -15.81 -36.64 -8.20
N GLU A 307 -16.05 -37.71 -7.45
CA GLU A 307 -17.38 -38.26 -7.22
C GLU A 307 -18.31 -37.22 -6.58
N HIS A 308 -17.81 -36.48 -5.59
CA HIS A 308 -18.57 -35.41 -4.92
C HIS A 308 -18.94 -34.28 -5.89
N ILE A 309 -18.02 -33.85 -6.77
CA ILE A 309 -18.32 -32.84 -7.81
C ILE A 309 -19.38 -33.37 -8.78
N CYS A 310 -19.27 -34.63 -9.23
CA CYS A 310 -20.23 -35.25 -10.13
C CYS A 310 -21.63 -35.40 -9.51
N GLU A 311 -21.70 -35.81 -8.24
CA GLU A 311 -22.95 -35.90 -7.47
C GLU A 311 -23.59 -34.52 -7.33
N PHE A 312 -22.82 -33.52 -6.91
CA PHE A 312 -23.29 -32.14 -6.80
C PHE A 312 -23.82 -31.65 -8.16
N ALA A 313 -23.11 -31.89 -9.26
CA ALA A 313 -23.48 -31.48 -10.61
C ALA A 313 -24.58 -32.33 -11.28
N GLU A 314 -25.18 -33.27 -10.54
CA GLU A 314 -26.23 -34.20 -11.01
C GLU A 314 -25.82 -34.95 -12.29
N VAL A 315 -24.58 -35.43 -12.33
CA VAL A 315 -24.08 -36.32 -13.39
C VAL A 315 -24.49 -37.75 -13.06
N ASP A 316 -25.03 -38.48 -14.04
CA ASP A 316 -25.43 -39.87 -13.83
C ASP A 316 -24.23 -40.80 -13.59
N GLU A 317 -24.49 -41.94 -12.95
CA GLU A 317 -23.43 -42.89 -12.54
C GLU A 317 -22.63 -43.46 -13.73
N GLU A 318 -23.31 -43.74 -14.85
CA GLU A 318 -22.65 -44.28 -16.06
C GLU A 318 -21.66 -43.26 -16.63
N LYS A 319 -22.09 -42.01 -16.74
CA LYS A 319 -21.27 -40.91 -17.21
C LYS A 319 -20.16 -40.51 -16.24
N THR A 320 -20.42 -40.61 -14.93
CA THR A 320 -19.40 -40.40 -13.89
C THR A 320 -18.27 -41.44 -14.01
N ALA A 321 -18.62 -42.72 -14.24
CA ALA A 321 -17.64 -43.77 -14.47
C ALA A 321 -16.85 -43.56 -15.78
N GLU A 322 -17.52 -43.12 -16.86
CA GLU A 322 -16.86 -42.76 -18.12
C GLU A 322 -15.85 -41.64 -17.90
N TYR A 323 -16.26 -40.55 -17.24
CA TYR A 323 -15.42 -39.40 -16.96
C TYR A 323 -14.20 -39.75 -16.11
N LYS A 324 -14.41 -40.57 -15.06
CA LYS A 324 -13.30 -41.07 -14.23
C LYS A 324 -12.28 -41.84 -15.08
N SER A 325 -12.75 -42.73 -15.94
CA SER A 325 -11.87 -43.48 -16.85
C SER A 325 -11.08 -42.55 -17.79
N GLN A 326 -11.68 -41.46 -18.28
CA GLN A 326 -10.99 -40.49 -19.14
C GLN A 326 -9.90 -39.70 -18.37
N LEU A 327 -10.14 -39.35 -17.11
CA LEU A 327 -9.14 -38.71 -16.25
C LEU A 327 -8.00 -39.68 -15.92
N ASP A 328 -8.31 -40.93 -15.58
CA ASP A 328 -7.30 -41.96 -15.31
C ASP A 328 -6.45 -42.25 -16.55
N GLU A 329 -7.05 -42.35 -17.74
CA GLU A 329 -6.33 -42.46 -19.02
C GLU A 329 -5.38 -41.29 -19.25
N TYR A 330 -5.80 -40.06 -18.94
CA TYR A 330 -4.97 -38.86 -19.06
C TYR A 330 -3.80 -38.88 -18.08
N LEU A 331 -4.04 -39.24 -16.82
CA LEU A 331 -3.00 -39.28 -15.79
C LEU A 331 -1.98 -40.40 -16.02
N ALA A 332 -2.41 -41.49 -16.66
CA ALA A 332 -1.56 -42.62 -17.06
C ALA A 332 -0.68 -42.33 -18.30
N LEU A 333 -0.88 -41.22 -19.01
CA LEU A 333 0.01 -40.84 -20.12
C LEU A 333 1.44 -40.62 -19.63
N ALA A 334 2.40 -41.26 -20.31
CA ALA A 334 3.83 -41.06 -20.02
C ALA A 334 4.31 -39.63 -20.32
N ASP A 335 3.75 -39.00 -21.37
CA ASP A 335 3.97 -37.61 -21.72
C ASP A 335 2.62 -36.91 -21.99
N ARG A 336 2.12 -36.16 -21.00
CA ARG A 336 0.85 -35.41 -21.10
C ARG A 336 0.94 -34.23 -22.07
N GLU A 337 2.15 -33.76 -22.38
CA GLU A 337 2.40 -32.71 -23.38
C GLU A 337 2.71 -33.27 -24.77
N GLY A 338 2.63 -34.59 -24.91
CA GLY A 338 2.87 -35.35 -26.12
C GLY A 338 2.08 -34.83 -27.33
N LYS A 339 2.73 -34.94 -28.48
CA LYS A 339 2.24 -34.44 -29.77
C LYS A 339 1.73 -35.53 -30.70
N GLU A 340 1.78 -36.81 -30.31
CA GLU A 340 1.22 -37.88 -31.15
C GLU A 340 -0.32 -37.89 -31.05
N ASP A 341 -0.94 -38.66 -31.96
CA ASP A 341 -2.40 -38.66 -32.11
C ASP A 341 -3.11 -39.24 -30.87
N ASN A 342 -2.47 -40.16 -30.15
CA ASN A 342 -3.05 -40.76 -28.96
C ASN A 342 -3.13 -39.75 -27.80
N GLU A 343 -2.01 -39.10 -27.45
CA GLU A 343 -1.97 -38.13 -26.34
C GLU A 343 -2.90 -36.95 -26.63
N ARG A 344 -2.95 -36.48 -27.89
CA ARG A 344 -3.89 -35.43 -28.30
C ARG A 344 -5.35 -35.81 -28.09
N LYS A 345 -5.73 -37.05 -28.42
CA LYS A 345 -7.11 -37.54 -28.27
C LYS A 345 -7.49 -37.68 -26.80
N VAL A 346 -6.63 -38.32 -25.99
CA VAL A 346 -6.87 -38.49 -24.55
C VAL A 346 -6.96 -37.13 -23.85
N ARG A 347 -6.02 -36.22 -24.13
CA ARG A 347 -6.05 -34.85 -23.59
C ARG A 347 -7.30 -34.08 -24.00
N LYS A 348 -7.75 -34.21 -25.25
CA LYS A 348 -8.98 -33.55 -25.70
C LYS A 348 -10.20 -34.02 -24.91
N LYS A 349 -10.34 -35.33 -24.68
CA LYS A 349 -11.43 -35.87 -23.85
C LYS A 349 -11.44 -35.27 -22.45
N ALA A 350 -10.29 -35.22 -21.78
CA ALA A 350 -10.16 -34.63 -20.45
C ALA A 350 -10.49 -33.11 -20.44
N VAL A 351 -10.11 -32.38 -21.49
CA VAL A 351 -10.47 -30.96 -21.66
C VAL A 351 -11.99 -30.79 -21.81
N ASP A 352 -12.60 -31.56 -22.72
CA ASP A 352 -14.05 -31.47 -23.00
C ASP A 352 -14.87 -31.81 -21.74
N LEU A 353 -14.47 -32.87 -21.01
CA LEU A 353 -15.03 -33.27 -19.72
C LEU A 353 -14.96 -32.15 -18.68
N PHE A 354 -13.78 -31.55 -18.50
CA PHE A 354 -13.58 -30.52 -17.47
C PHE A 354 -14.55 -29.36 -17.65
N TYR A 355 -14.66 -28.82 -18.88
CA TYR A 355 -15.52 -27.67 -19.14
C TYR A 355 -17.01 -28.02 -19.10
N GLU A 356 -17.39 -29.23 -19.54
CA GLU A 356 -18.77 -29.72 -19.39
C GLU A 356 -19.17 -29.83 -17.91
N LEU A 357 -18.32 -30.44 -17.09
CA LEU A 357 -18.54 -30.58 -15.65
C LEU A 357 -18.54 -29.23 -14.94
N TYR A 358 -17.61 -28.33 -15.31
CA TYR A 358 -17.54 -26.98 -14.76
C TYR A 358 -18.84 -26.21 -15.02
N GLN A 359 -19.35 -26.24 -16.25
CA GLN A 359 -20.59 -25.54 -16.60
C GLN A 359 -21.79 -26.05 -15.78
N LYS A 360 -21.94 -27.38 -15.65
CA LYS A 360 -23.01 -27.99 -14.84
C LYS A 360 -22.89 -27.59 -13.36
N THR A 361 -21.68 -27.72 -12.81
CA THR A 361 -21.40 -27.40 -11.41
C THR A 361 -21.65 -25.92 -11.11
N PHE A 362 -21.27 -25.02 -12.03
CA PHE A 362 -21.47 -23.58 -11.87
C PHE A 362 -22.95 -23.20 -11.75
N PHE A 363 -23.80 -23.67 -12.68
CA PHE A 363 -25.23 -23.35 -12.62
C PHE A 363 -25.90 -23.98 -11.40
N ARG A 364 -25.50 -25.20 -11.04
CA ARG A 364 -25.98 -25.83 -9.82
C ARG A 364 -25.57 -25.07 -8.56
N ALA A 365 -24.35 -24.56 -8.52
CA ALA A 365 -23.87 -23.71 -7.44
C ALA A 365 -24.70 -22.43 -7.31
N LEU A 366 -25.01 -21.75 -8.43
CA LEU A 366 -25.90 -20.58 -8.42
C LEU A 366 -27.29 -20.90 -7.86
N GLU A 367 -27.90 -22.02 -8.26
CA GLU A 367 -29.19 -22.46 -7.72
C GLU A 367 -29.11 -22.73 -6.23
N PHE A 368 -28.12 -23.50 -5.79
CA PHE A 368 -27.96 -23.91 -4.40
C PHE A 368 -27.75 -22.69 -3.47
N GLU A 369 -26.90 -21.75 -3.88
CA GLU A 369 -26.69 -20.48 -3.16
C GLU A 369 -27.95 -19.61 -3.14
N ALA A 370 -28.72 -19.57 -4.25
CA ALA A 370 -29.98 -18.82 -4.30
C ALA A 370 -31.03 -19.36 -3.31
N TYR A 371 -30.96 -20.64 -2.92
CA TYR A 371 -31.77 -21.24 -1.87
C TYR A 371 -31.17 -21.10 -0.46
N GLY A 372 -30.09 -20.33 -0.30
CA GLY A 372 -29.41 -20.11 0.98
C GLY A 372 -28.44 -21.22 1.39
N GLY A 373 -28.09 -22.12 0.46
CA GLY A 373 -27.04 -23.12 0.67
C GLY A 373 -25.65 -22.49 0.62
N GLU A 374 -24.72 -23.06 1.38
CA GLU A 374 -23.31 -22.67 1.34
C GLU A 374 -22.47 -23.75 0.67
N LEU A 375 -21.69 -23.39 -0.35
CA LEU A 375 -20.82 -24.33 -1.05
C LEU A 375 -19.71 -24.84 -0.12
N ASP A 376 -19.50 -26.15 -0.14
CA ASP A 376 -18.38 -26.77 0.55
C ASP A 376 -17.03 -26.46 -0.13
N THR A 377 -15.95 -26.77 0.59
CA THR A 377 -14.58 -26.48 0.15
C THR A 377 -14.22 -27.18 -1.16
N ILE A 378 -14.70 -28.41 -1.42
CA ILE A 378 -14.40 -29.15 -2.66
C ILE A 378 -14.99 -28.43 -3.86
N ILE A 379 -16.27 -28.05 -3.79
CA ILE A 379 -16.95 -27.33 -4.88
C ILE A 379 -16.32 -25.95 -5.10
N LYS A 380 -15.99 -25.24 -4.01
CA LYS A 380 -15.28 -23.95 -4.07
C LYS A 380 -13.91 -24.08 -4.74
N MET A 381 -13.12 -25.10 -4.41
CA MET A 381 -11.81 -25.36 -5.01
C MET A 381 -11.92 -25.70 -6.50
N PHE A 382 -12.92 -26.50 -6.91
CA PHE A 382 -13.15 -26.79 -8.32
C PHE A 382 -13.48 -25.53 -9.12
N LEU A 383 -14.44 -24.74 -8.65
CA LEU A 383 -14.92 -23.55 -9.36
C LEU A 383 -13.88 -22.42 -9.39
N ASN A 384 -13.08 -22.24 -8.34
CA ASN A 384 -12.09 -21.17 -8.30
C ASN A 384 -10.71 -21.57 -8.84
N MET A 385 -10.25 -22.78 -8.52
CA MET A 385 -8.88 -23.23 -8.79
C MET A 385 -8.79 -24.33 -9.84
N GLY A 386 -9.91 -24.91 -10.30
CA GLY A 386 -9.89 -26.04 -11.24
C GLY A 386 -9.46 -27.36 -10.60
N TYR A 387 -9.52 -27.46 -9.27
CA TYR A 387 -9.21 -28.68 -8.53
C TYR A 387 -10.32 -29.73 -8.74
N ILE A 388 -10.02 -30.79 -9.49
CA ILE A 388 -11.02 -31.79 -9.92
C ILE A 388 -10.72 -33.21 -9.45
N TYR A 389 -9.45 -33.56 -9.20
CA TYR A 389 -9.06 -34.94 -8.91
C TYR A 389 -7.97 -35.04 -7.86
N TYR A 390 -8.28 -35.71 -6.75
CA TYR A 390 -7.36 -35.88 -5.62
C TYR A 390 -6.06 -36.58 -6.04
N ASP A 391 -6.17 -37.69 -6.79
CA ASP A 391 -4.99 -38.49 -7.19
C ASP A 391 -4.05 -37.76 -8.16
N ALA A 392 -4.53 -36.72 -8.84
CA ALA A 392 -3.70 -35.89 -9.72
C ALA A 392 -2.79 -34.93 -8.92
N ILE A 393 -3.23 -34.52 -7.72
CA ILE A 393 -2.60 -33.48 -6.90
C ILE A 393 -1.87 -34.10 -5.70
N GLY A 394 -2.52 -35.03 -5.00
CA GLY A 394 -2.01 -35.67 -3.80
C GLY A 394 -2.25 -34.87 -2.53
N ASP A 395 -2.05 -35.55 -1.40
CA ASP A 395 -2.43 -35.08 -0.07
C ASP A 395 -1.87 -33.71 0.33
N GLU A 396 -0.55 -33.53 0.25
CA GLU A 396 0.12 -32.32 0.72
C GLU A 396 -0.42 -31.06 0.01
N LEU A 397 -0.47 -31.10 -1.33
CA LEU A 397 -0.95 -29.99 -2.15
C LEU A 397 -2.46 -29.77 -2.03
N THR A 398 -3.27 -30.83 -1.90
CA THR A 398 -4.72 -30.69 -1.68
C THR A 398 -5.02 -29.87 -0.42
N ASN A 399 -4.31 -30.14 0.68
CA ASN A 399 -4.51 -29.40 1.91
C ASN A 399 -4.04 -27.94 1.78
N GLU A 400 -2.91 -27.67 1.13
CA GLU A 400 -2.46 -26.29 0.86
C GLU A 400 -3.48 -25.50 0.04
N LEU A 401 -4.07 -26.12 -0.98
CA LEU A 401 -5.11 -25.48 -1.80
C LEU A 401 -6.40 -25.27 -0.98
N ALA A 402 -6.76 -26.18 -0.08
CA ALA A 402 -7.91 -26.00 0.81
C ALA A 402 -7.69 -24.81 1.78
N ASP A 403 -6.50 -24.67 2.35
CA ASP A 403 -6.14 -23.55 3.24
C ASP A 403 -6.13 -22.20 2.51
N ILE A 404 -5.81 -22.20 1.21
CA ILE A 404 -5.97 -21.02 0.34
C ILE A 404 -7.44 -20.74 0.10
N MET A 405 -8.25 -21.77 -0.16
CA MET A 405 -9.67 -21.62 -0.45
C MET A 405 -10.42 -21.00 0.73
N ASP A 406 -10.08 -21.39 1.97
CA ASP A 406 -10.66 -20.81 3.19
C ASP A 406 -10.38 -19.29 3.32
N ARG A 407 -9.40 -18.76 2.58
CA ARG A 407 -8.98 -17.34 2.56
C ARG A 407 -9.12 -16.68 1.19
N MET A 408 -9.79 -17.32 0.24
CA MET A 408 -9.82 -16.85 -1.16
C MET A 408 -10.43 -15.45 -1.29
N ASP A 409 -11.48 -15.17 -0.54
CA ASP A 409 -12.20 -13.90 -0.62
C ASP A 409 -11.30 -12.72 -0.21
N THR A 410 -10.44 -12.90 0.80
CA THR A 410 -9.48 -11.86 1.21
C THR A 410 -8.25 -11.83 0.33
N LEU A 411 -7.76 -13.00 -0.11
CA LEU A 411 -6.52 -13.10 -0.88
C LEU A 411 -6.67 -12.70 -2.35
N CYS A 412 -7.79 -12.99 -3.00
CA CYS A 412 -7.90 -12.97 -4.46
C CYS A 412 -9.14 -12.25 -4.99
N GLN A 413 -9.96 -11.62 -4.14
CA GLN A 413 -11.13 -10.85 -4.58
C GLN A 413 -11.05 -9.38 -4.20
N GLY A 414 -11.58 -8.54 -5.07
CA GLY A 414 -11.73 -7.10 -4.85
C GLY A 414 -12.65 -6.50 -5.92
N GLU A 415 -12.87 -5.19 -5.89
CA GLU A 415 -13.74 -4.50 -6.85
C GLU A 415 -13.36 -4.75 -8.33
N HIS A 416 -12.05 -4.89 -8.59
CA HIS A 416 -11.47 -5.12 -9.91
C HIS A 416 -10.62 -6.38 -9.98
N VAL A 417 -10.75 -7.32 -9.03
CA VAL A 417 -10.01 -8.59 -9.04
C VAL A 417 -10.98 -9.74 -8.84
N PHE A 418 -11.04 -10.63 -9.82
CA PHE A 418 -11.99 -11.72 -9.88
C PHE A 418 -11.27 -13.05 -10.04
N THR A 419 -11.76 -14.09 -9.39
CA THR A 419 -11.54 -15.47 -9.86
C THR A 419 -12.44 -15.73 -11.06
N ILE A 420 -12.20 -16.79 -11.82
CA ILE A 420 -13.11 -17.14 -12.91
C ILE A 420 -14.53 -17.39 -12.41
N TYR A 421 -14.70 -17.94 -11.21
CA TYR A 421 -16.01 -18.17 -10.61
C TYR A 421 -16.73 -16.85 -10.33
N THR A 422 -16.09 -15.90 -9.64
CA THR A 422 -16.73 -14.61 -9.32
C THR A 422 -16.92 -13.74 -10.57
N TRP A 423 -16.04 -13.87 -11.57
CA TRP A 423 -16.22 -13.24 -12.88
C TRP A 423 -17.50 -13.71 -13.58
N LEU A 424 -17.71 -15.02 -13.66
CA LEU A 424 -18.91 -15.59 -14.28
C LEU A 424 -20.18 -15.25 -13.50
N ARG A 425 -20.10 -15.13 -12.17
CA ARG A 425 -21.20 -14.60 -11.34
C ARG A 425 -21.52 -13.15 -11.65
N ALA A 426 -20.51 -12.28 -11.79
CA ALA A 426 -20.70 -10.88 -12.18
C ALA A 426 -21.35 -10.76 -13.57
N VAL A 427 -21.01 -11.65 -14.50
CA VAL A 427 -21.68 -11.76 -15.80
C VAL A 427 -23.14 -12.21 -15.66
N TYR A 428 -23.41 -13.25 -14.87
CA TYR A 428 -24.76 -13.74 -14.61
C TYR A 428 -25.67 -12.68 -13.95
N ALA A 429 -25.11 -11.94 -12.99
CA ALA A 429 -25.81 -10.85 -12.29
C ALA A 429 -26.04 -9.61 -13.17
N GLY A 430 -25.40 -9.53 -14.35
CA GLY A 430 -25.46 -8.36 -15.23
C GLY A 430 -24.62 -7.17 -14.76
N GLU A 431 -23.72 -7.36 -13.79
CA GLU A 431 -22.78 -6.36 -13.30
C GLU A 431 -21.63 -6.12 -14.28
N ARG A 432 -21.31 -7.14 -15.09
CA ARG A 432 -20.31 -7.11 -16.16
C ARG A 432 -20.89 -7.73 -17.43
N GLU A 433 -20.55 -7.18 -18.59
CA GLU A 433 -20.95 -7.77 -19.88
C GLU A 433 -19.99 -8.90 -20.29
N PRO A 434 -20.42 -9.88 -21.11
CA PRO A 434 -19.52 -10.89 -21.67
C PRO A 434 -18.38 -10.30 -22.52
N SER A 435 -17.30 -11.06 -22.63
CA SER A 435 -16.08 -10.73 -23.37
C SER A 435 -16.28 -10.85 -24.86
N ARG A 436 -15.61 -9.99 -25.63
CA ARG A 436 -15.58 -10.12 -27.09
C ARG A 436 -14.91 -11.44 -27.49
N ASN A 437 -15.39 -12.01 -28.60
CA ASN A 437 -14.82 -13.23 -29.16
C ASN A 437 -13.61 -12.97 -30.07
N GLU A 438 -13.03 -14.05 -30.61
CA GLU A 438 -11.87 -13.97 -31.50
C GLU A 438 -12.12 -13.17 -32.81
N LEU A 439 -13.40 -12.91 -33.15
CA LEU A 439 -13.83 -12.08 -34.28
C LEU A 439 -14.15 -10.63 -33.86
N ASP A 440 -13.81 -10.24 -32.63
CA ASP A 440 -14.11 -8.93 -32.04
C ASP A 440 -15.62 -8.63 -31.91
N LEU A 441 -16.47 -9.69 -31.89
CA LEU A 441 -17.91 -9.57 -31.69
C LEU A 441 -18.27 -9.63 -30.20
N ASP A 442 -19.11 -8.70 -29.76
CA ASP A 442 -19.77 -8.77 -28.45
C ASP A 442 -20.94 -9.78 -28.46
N TYR A 443 -21.54 -10.04 -27.30
CA TYR A 443 -22.65 -11.00 -27.17
C TYR A 443 -23.82 -10.66 -28.11
N ARG A 444 -24.14 -9.37 -28.26
CA ARG A 444 -25.19 -8.92 -29.17
C ARG A 444 -24.84 -9.25 -30.62
N GLY A 445 -23.61 -8.98 -31.05
CA GLY A 445 -23.10 -9.35 -32.36
C GLY A 445 -23.16 -10.86 -32.61
N PHE A 446 -22.79 -11.65 -31.60
CA PHE A 446 -22.89 -13.12 -31.64
C PHE A 446 -24.33 -13.59 -31.88
N VAL A 447 -25.32 -13.13 -31.10
CA VAL A 447 -26.73 -13.54 -31.27
C VAL A 447 -27.27 -13.13 -32.65
N LEU A 448 -26.83 -11.98 -33.20
CA LEU A 448 -27.21 -11.57 -34.55
C LEU A 448 -26.62 -12.49 -35.63
N GLU A 449 -25.38 -12.95 -35.48
CA GLU A 449 -24.75 -13.90 -36.40
C GLU A 449 -25.37 -15.29 -36.30
N GLU A 450 -25.67 -15.79 -35.10
CA GLU A 450 -26.39 -17.06 -34.91
C GLU A 450 -27.78 -17.06 -35.55
N ARG A 451 -28.47 -15.92 -35.51
CA ARG A 451 -29.73 -15.72 -36.26
C ARG A 451 -29.51 -15.74 -37.77
N LYS A 452 -28.44 -15.11 -38.28
CA LYS A 452 -28.11 -15.17 -39.72
C LYS A 452 -27.72 -16.58 -40.16
N ALA A 453 -27.05 -17.34 -39.31
CA ALA A 453 -26.68 -18.73 -39.53
C ALA A 453 -27.87 -19.70 -39.47
N GLY A 454 -29.01 -19.26 -38.90
CA GLY A 454 -30.23 -20.05 -38.79
C GLY A 454 -30.31 -20.91 -37.52
N ASN A 455 -29.39 -20.72 -36.57
CA ASN A 455 -29.37 -21.45 -35.29
C ASN A 455 -30.39 -20.89 -34.29
N ILE A 456 -30.82 -19.63 -34.46
CA ILE A 456 -31.83 -18.95 -33.64
C ILE A 456 -32.92 -18.38 -34.55
N SER A 457 -34.19 -18.57 -34.17
CA SER A 457 -35.32 -17.99 -34.90
C SER A 457 -35.43 -16.46 -34.65
N GLU A 458 -36.13 -15.74 -35.51
CA GLU A 458 -36.40 -14.30 -35.28
C GLU A 458 -37.24 -14.05 -34.02
N ALA A 459 -38.11 -15.00 -33.65
CA ALA A 459 -38.94 -14.91 -32.45
C ALA A 459 -38.15 -15.13 -31.15
N ASP A 460 -37.10 -15.95 -31.19
CA ASP A 460 -36.31 -16.30 -30.00
C ASP A 460 -35.18 -15.30 -29.72
N MET A 461 -34.83 -14.46 -30.70
CA MET A 461 -33.77 -13.46 -30.58
C MET A 461 -33.93 -12.53 -29.36
N PRO A 462 -35.10 -11.93 -29.07
CA PRO A 462 -35.27 -11.07 -27.89
C PRO A 462 -35.06 -11.81 -26.57
N THR A 463 -35.41 -13.10 -26.52
CA THR A 463 -35.22 -13.96 -25.34
C THR A 463 -33.74 -14.21 -25.12
N TRP A 464 -33.02 -14.66 -26.15
CA TRP A 464 -31.58 -14.92 -26.07
C TRP A 464 -30.76 -13.67 -25.72
N MET A 465 -31.18 -12.49 -26.21
CA MET A 465 -30.48 -11.24 -25.89
C MET A 465 -30.50 -10.88 -24.40
N ASN A 466 -31.53 -11.32 -23.66
CA ASN A 466 -31.72 -10.99 -22.25
C ASN A 466 -31.52 -12.18 -21.31
N ASP A 467 -31.18 -13.36 -21.85
CA ASP A 467 -30.97 -14.57 -21.08
C ASP A 467 -29.56 -14.57 -20.46
N GLN A 468 -29.50 -14.45 -19.13
CA GLN A 468 -28.24 -14.43 -18.38
C GLN A 468 -27.51 -15.77 -18.43
N GLU A 469 -28.25 -16.88 -18.51
CA GLU A 469 -27.66 -18.22 -18.63
C GLU A 469 -26.93 -18.35 -19.97
N GLN A 470 -27.52 -17.84 -21.06
CA GLN A 470 -26.88 -17.84 -22.38
C GLN A 470 -25.67 -16.92 -22.45
N LYS A 471 -25.71 -15.76 -21.78
CA LYS A 471 -24.54 -14.87 -21.63
C LYS A 471 -23.36 -15.58 -20.95
N VAL A 472 -23.61 -16.29 -19.84
CA VAL A 472 -22.58 -17.06 -19.15
C VAL A 472 -22.05 -18.21 -20.02
N LYS A 473 -22.93 -18.96 -20.69
CA LYS A 473 -22.52 -20.03 -21.61
C LYS A 473 -21.64 -19.50 -22.74
N PHE A 474 -21.97 -18.33 -23.29
CA PHE A 474 -21.13 -17.66 -24.27
C PHE A 474 -19.76 -17.30 -23.66
N GLU A 475 -19.72 -16.72 -22.46
CA GLU A 475 -18.48 -16.35 -21.78
C GLU A 475 -17.58 -17.56 -21.49
N MET A 476 -18.16 -18.68 -21.04
CA MET A 476 -17.42 -19.92 -20.79
C MET A 476 -16.80 -20.47 -22.09
N ASN A 477 -17.60 -20.62 -23.14
CA ASN A 477 -17.15 -21.24 -24.39
C ASN A 477 -16.16 -20.38 -25.18
N ASN A 478 -16.28 -19.06 -25.08
CA ASN A 478 -15.43 -18.11 -25.78
C ASN A 478 -14.20 -17.72 -24.93
N PHE A 479 -14.45 -17.00 -23.85
CA PHE A 479 -13.41 -16.37 -23.05
C PHE A 479 -12.70 -17.37 -22.16
N PHE A 480 -13.45 -18.09 -21.30
CA PHE A 480 -12.83 -18.94 -20.28
C PHE A 480 -11.92 -20.00 -20.92
N VAL A 481 -12.43 -20.78 -21.89
CA VAL A 481 -11.64 -21.83 -22.55
C VAL A 481 -10.38 -21.27 -23.23
N SER A 482 -10.51 -20.20 -24.02
CA SER A 482 -9.39 -19.68 -24.83
C SER A 482 -8.37 -18.93 -23.97
N ALA A 483 -8.82 -18.16 -22.98
CA ALA A 483 -7.94 -17.42 -22.09
C ALA A 483 -7.22 -18.34 -21.11
N ASN A 484 -7.87 -19.42 -20.63
CA ASN A 484 -7.25 -20.39 -19.72
C ASN A 484 -6.11 -21.12 -20.42
N ARG A 485 -6.36 -21.53 -21.68
CA ARG A 485 -5.32 -22.07 -22.56
C ARG A 485 -4.16 -21.11 -22.78
N THR A 486 -4.44 -19.83 -23.00
CA THR A 486 -3.41 -18.83 -23.34
C THR A 486 -2.52 -18.50 -22.15
N THR A 487 -3.10 -18.28 -20.97
CA THR A 487 -2.39 -17.91 -19.74
C THR A 487 -1.52 -19.06 -19.19
N SER A 488 -1.95 -20.31 -19.40
CA SER A 488 -1.12 -21.50 -19.07
C SER A 488 0.24 -21.51 -19.79
N GLY A 489 0.33 -20.88 -20.97
CA GLY A 489 1.51 -20.94 -21.85
C GLY A 489 1.62 -22.22 -22.69
N LYS A 490 0.81 -23.25 -22.42
CA LYS A 490 0.84 -24.58 -23.06
C LYS A 490 -0.08 -24.67 -24.30
N MET A 491 0.05 -23.74 -25.25
CA MET A 491 -0.95 -23.54 -26.32
C MET A 491 -1.38 -24.80 -27.11
N THR A 492 -0.45 -25.75 -27.34
CA THR A 492 -0.72 -26.99 -28.10
C THR A 492 -0.98 -28.22 -27.24
N SER A 493 -0.61 -28.16 -25.96
CA SER A 493 -0.63 -29.26 -24.99
C SER A 493 -1.50 -28.96 -23.78
N PHE A 494 -2.33 -27.92 -23.85
CA PHE A 494 -3.15 -27.45 -22.74
C PHE A 494 -4.16 -28.51 -22.29
N CYS A 495 -4.26 -28.66 -20.98
CA CYS A 495 -5.31 -29.36 -20.26
C CYS A 495 -5.61 -28.55 -18.98
N PRO A 496 -6.88 -28.30 -18.63
CA PRO A 496 -7.24 -27.58 -17.41
C PRO A 496 -7.14 -28.44 -16.13
N VAL A 497 -6.93 -29.76 -16.27
CA VAL A 497 -6.75 -30.67 -15.14
C VAL A 497 -5.38 -30.43 -14.52
N LEU A 498 -5.37 -29.80 -13.34
CA LEU A 498 -4.15 -29.56 -12.57
C LEU A 498 -3.56 -30.88 -12.06
N THR A 499 -2.23 -30.94 -12.10
CA THR A 499 -1.45 -32.05 -11.56
C THR A 499 -0.40 -31.50 -10.60
N LYS A 500 0.11 -32.36 -9.71
CA LYS A 500 1.22 -31.99 -8.81
C LYS A 500 2.45 -31.45 -9.57
N GLU A 501 2.66 -31.92 -10.80
CA GLU A 501 3.79 -31.48 -11.64
C GLU A 501 3.65 -30.03 -12.15
N ASP A 502 2.44 -29.46 -12.13
CA ASP A 502 2.22 -28.07 -12.52
C ASP A 502 2.72 -27.07 -11.45
N PHE A 503 2.85 -27.52 -10.19
CA PHE A 503 3.33 -26.73 -9.07
C PHE A 503 4.85 -26.89 -8.91
N GLY A 504 5.61 -25.96 -9.50
CA GLY A 504 7.09 -25.95 -9.44
C GLY A 504 7.69 -25.37 -8.15
N ALA A 505 6.85 -24.85 -7.26
CA ALA A 505 7.23 -24.23 -5.98
C ALA A 505 6.04 -24.31 -4.99
N GLU A 506 6.27 -23.83 -3.77
CA GLU A 506 5.23 -23.68 -2.74
C GLU A 506 4.02 -22.88 -3.28
N VAL A 507 2.80 -23.40 -3.04
CA VAL A 507 1.57 -22.91 -3.68
C VAL A 507 1.31 -21.44 -3.33
N MET A 508 1.46 -21.06 -2.07
CA MET A 508 1.28 -19.67 -1.59
C MET A 508 2.22 -18.67 -2.28
N LYS A 509 3.45 -19.08 -2.59
CA LYS A 509 4.40 -18.22 -3.30
C LYS A 509 3.96 -17.98 -4.74
N MET A 510 3.44 -19.02 -5.38
CA MET A 510 2.96 -18.97 -6.76
C MET A 510 1.62 -18.24 -6.90
N LEU A 511 0.78 -18.22 -5.85
CA LEU A 511 -0.54 -17.59 -5.87
C LEU A 511 -0.44 -16.09 -6.18
N LEU A 512 -1.23 -15.65 -7.17
CA LEU A 512 -1.43 -14.23 -7.47
C LEU A 512 -2.54 -13.66 -6.60
N THR A 513 -2.14 -13.03 -5.50
CA THR A 513 -3.07 -12.34 -4.59
C THR A 513 -3.41 -10.94 -5.12
N LYS A 514 -4.56 -10.41 -4.71
CA LYS A 514 -4.99 -9.03 -4.93
C LYS A 514 -3.88 -8.04 -4.57
N ALA A 515 -3.28 -8.19 -3.38
CA ALA A 515 -2.19 -7.31 -2.94
C ALA A 515 -0.97 -7.33 -3.88
N LYS A 516 -0.54 -8.52 -4.36
CA LYS A 516 0.58 -8.62 -5.31
C LYS A 516 0.24 -7.95 -6.65
N LEU A 517 -1.00 -8.12 -7.13
CA LEU A 517 -1.48 -7.55 -8.39
C LEU A 517 -1.61 -6.02 -8.32
N GLU A 518 -2.17 -5.50 -7.23
CA GLU A 518 -2.30 -4.06 -6.97
C GLU A 518 -0.94 -3.40 -6.80
N GLU A 519 0.00 -4.04 -6.08
CA GLU A 519 1.37 -3.55 -5.96
C GLU A 519 2.07 -3.47 -7.34
N ALA A 520 1.97 -4.54 -8.15
CA ALA A 520 2.57 -4.58 -9.48
C ALA A 520 1.96 -3.53 -10.42
N MET A 521 0.66 -3.30 -10.33
CA MET A 521 -0.03 -2.27 -11.11
C MET A 521 0.33 -0.86 -10.64
N GLY A 522 0.38 -0.64 -9.32
CA GLY A 522 0.76 0.63 -8.69
C GLY A 522 2.17 1.07 -9.09
N LYS A 523 3.16 0.16 -9.12
CA LYS A 523 4.52 0.46 -9.60
C LYS A 523 4.55 1.03 -11.02
N ILE A 524 3.63 0.60 -11.88
CA ILE A 524 3.53 1.09 -13.27
C ILE A 524 2.85 2.46 -13.29
N GLU A 525 1.77 2.64 -12.54
CA GLU A 525 1.05 3.92 -12.44
C GLU A 525 1.89 5.02 -11.77
N GLU A 526 2.77 4.67 -10.84
CA GLU A 526 3.78 5.59 -10.29
C GLU A 526 4.73 6.14 -11.37
N VAL A 527 4.96 5.38 -12.45
CA VAL A 527 5.78 5.80 -13.58
C VAL A 527 4.91 6.47 -14.64
N ASP A 528 3.90 5.78 -15.19
CA ASP A 528 2.97 6.26 -16.21
C ASP A 528 1.59 6.54 -15.58
N TYR A 529 1.48 7.65 -14.85
CA TYR A 529 0.27 8.01 -14.09
C TYR A 529 -0.98 8.17 -14.96
N GLY A 530 -0.81 8.40 -16.26
CA GLY A 530 -1.90 8.55 -17.22
C GLY A 530 -2.45 7.24 -17.75
N ILE A 531 -1.89 6.08 -17.39
CA ILE A 531 -2.23 4.79 -18.02
C ILE A 531 -3.73 4.43 -17.92
N PHE A 532 -4.34 4.68 -16.76
CA PHE A 532 -5.75 4.40 -16.47
C PHE A 532 -6.65 5.63 -16.48
N LEU A 533 -6.12 6.82 -16.81
CA LEU A 533 -6.92 8.04 -16.89
C LEU A 533 -7.63 8.14 -18.24
N ARG A 534 -8.93 8.46 -18.20
CA ARG A 534 -9.83 8.64 -19.34
C ARG A 534 -10.52 9.99 -19.24
N GLU A 535 -11.00 10.52 -20.36
CA GLU A 535 -11.86 11.71 -20.35
C GLU A 535 -13.29 11.32 -19.91
N GLY A 536 -13.69 11.79 -18.74
CA GLY A 536 -15.08 11.82 -18.30
C GLY A 536 -15.72 13.17 -18.60
N PHE A 537 -17.06 13.24 -18.61
CA PHE A 537 -17.80 14.49 -18.82
C PHE A 537 -18.76 14.75 -17.67
N PHE A 538 -18.72 15.96 -17.11
CA PHE A 538 -19.61 16.43 -16.06
C PHE A 538 -20.58 17.47 -16.61
N THR A 539 -21.87 17.29 -16.35
CA THR A 539 -22.92 18.22 -16.78
C THR A 539 -23.77 18.63 -15.60
N ASP A 540 -23.90 19.93 -15.40
CA ASP A 540 -24.83 20.54 -14.45
C ASP A 540 -25.49 21.74 -15.14
N MET A 541 -26.72 21.53 -15.59
CA MET A 541 -27.45 22.55 -16.35
C MET A 541 -27.91 23.71 -15.48
N GLU A 542 -28.10 23.51 -14.17
CA GLU A 542 -28.54 24.53 -13.22
C GLU A 542 -27.39 25.48 -12.86
N ALA A 543 -26.18 24.95 -12.69
CA ALA A 543 -24.95 25.73 -12.54
C ALA A 543 -24.39 26.29 -13.86
N GLY A 544 -25.03 25.98 -15.00
CA GLY A 544 -24.62 26.43 -16.33
C GLY A 544 -23.30 25.79 -16.81
N VAL A 545 -23.06 24.54 -16.44
CA VAL A 545 -21.95 23.68 -16.85
C VAL A 545 -22.44 22.71 -17.92
N LYS A 546 -21.99 22.91 -19.16
CA LYS A 546 -22.41 22.09 -20.30
C LYS A 546 -21.30 21.09 -20.64
N SER A 547 -21.39 19.89 -20.09
CA SER A 547 -20.54 18.76 -20.46
C SER A 547 -19.04 19.10 -20.47
N GLU A 548 -18.52 19.48 -19.31
CA GLU A 548 -17.10 19.79 -19.11
C GLU A 548 -16.30 18.51 -18.92
N SER A 549 -15.12 18.41 -19.54
CA SER A 549 -14.27 17.24 -19.41
C SER A 549 -13.44 17.25 -18.13
N TYR A 550 -13.21 16.07 -17.57
CA TYR A 550 -12.32 15.85 -16.44
C TYR A 550 -11.61 14.50 -16.58
N LEU A 551 -10.50 14.32 -15.85
CA LEU A 551 -9.78 13.04 -15.84
C LEU A 551 -10.45 12.08 -14.86
N LYS A 552 -10.93 10.96 -15.39
CA LYS A 552 -11.55 9.85 -14.67
C LYS A 552 -10.61 8.66 -14.67
N ARG A 553 -10.33 8.08 -13.50
CA ARG A 553 -9.53 6.84 -13.41
C ARG A 553 -10.43 5.64 -13.67
N VAL A 554 -10.10 4.82 -14.66
CA VAL A 554 -10.80 3.58 -15.01
C VAL A 554 -9.82 2.42 -14.96
N GLN A 555 -9.84 1.69 -13.85
CA GLN A 555 -8.99 0.52 -13.65
C GLN A 555 -9.52 -0.68 -14.46
N PRO A 556 -8.66 -1.52 -15.06
CA PRO A 556 -9.08 -2.76 -15.68
C PRO A 556 -9.47 -3.80 -14.63
N ASP A 557 -10.45 -4.64 -14.97
CA ASP A 557 -10.76 -5.84 -14.20
C ASP A 557 -9.67 -6.91 -14.46
N ILE A 558 -9.10 -7.46 -13.40
CA ILE A 558 -8.16 -8.57 -13.44
C ILE A 558 -8.94 -9.86 -13.20
N ILE A 559 -8.81 -10.82 -14.11
CA ILE A 559 -9.48 -12.12 -14.03
C ILE A 559 -8.42 -13.22 -13.88
N LEU A 560 -8.49 -13.94 -12.77
CA LEU A 560 -7.61 -15.07 -12.44
C LEU A 560 -8.22 -16.37 -12.97
N LEU A 561 -7.45 -17.08 -13.79
CA LEU A 561 -7.87 -18.34 -14.39
C LEU A 561 -7.28 -19.54 -13.64
N PRO A 562 -8.02 -20.65 -13.53
CA PRO A 562 -7.67 -21.83 -12.75
C PRO A 562 -6.56 -22.65 -13.44
N ASN A 563 -5.36 -22.09 -13.48
CA ASN A 563 -4.18 -22.76 -14.01
C ASN A 563 -2.88 -22.27 -13.34
N CYS A 564 -1.83 -23.08 -13.44
CA CYS A 564 -0.46 -22.68 -13.20
C CYS A 564 0.18 -22.25 -14.52
N GLY A 565 0.41 -20.95 -14.69
CA GLY A 565 0.78 -20.35 -15.98
C GLY A 565 1.98 -19.43 -15.93
N MET A 566 2.48 -19.08 -17.10
CA MET A 566 3.64 -18.19 -17.30
C MET A 566 3.34 -17.01 -18.24
N ARG A 567 2.07 -16.82 -18.59
CA ARG A 567 1.64 -15.73 -19.48
C ARG A 567 0.45 -15.00 -18.89
N ALA A 568 0.44 -13.70 -19.09
CA ALA A 568 -0.71 -12.85 -18.88
C ALA A 568 -1.12 -12.23 -20.22
N MET A 569 -2.35 -11.74 -20.30
CA MET A 569 -2.83 -11.06 -21.49
C MET A 569 -3.80 -9.93 -21.15
N MET A 570 -3.74 -8.86 -21.94
CA MET A 570 -4.82 -7.89 -22.04
C MET A 570 -5.82 -8.42 -23.06
N TRP A 571 -7.00 -8.84 -22.60
CA TRP A 571 -8.05 -9.43 -23.45
C TRP A 571 -8.81 -8.36 -24.24
N GLN A 572 -9.22 -7.29 -23.56
CA GLN A 572 -9.91 -6.16 -24.18
C GLN A 572 -9.67 -4.85 -23.43
N GLU A 573 -9.64 -3.75 -24.18
CA GLU A 573 -9.38 -2.39 -23.69
C GLU A 573 -10.57 -1.75 -22.98
N CYS A 574 -11.79 -2.23 -23.21
CA CYS A 574 -13.00 -1.75 -22.55
C CYS A 574 -14.06 -2.86 -22.49
N GLY A 575 -14.97 -2.77 -21.51
CA GLY A 575 -16.04 -3.74 -21.26
C GLY A 575 -17.20 -3.66 -22.26
N GLY A 576 -17.37 -2.51 -22.91
CA GLY A 576 -18.46 -2.29 -23.88
C GLY A 576 -18.13 -1.26 -24.96
N ILE A 577 -19.16 -0.60 -25.49
CA ILE A 577 -19.01 0.43 -26.52
C ILE A 577 -18.36 1.70 -25.93
N LYS A 578 -18.71 2.04 -24.69
CA LYS A 578 -18.17 3.21 -24.01
C LYS A 578 -16.72 2.96 -23.56
N VAL A 579 -15.87 3.95 -23.80
CA VAL A 579 -14.43 3.90 -23.50
C VAL A 579 -14.15 4.05 -21.99
N ASP A 580 -15.13 4.55 -21.22
CA ASP A 580 -15.08 4.71 -19.77
C ASP A 580 -15.42 3.43 -18.99
N SER A 581 -15.52 2.28 -19.67
CA SER A 581 -15.73 0.97 -19.04
C SER A 581 -14.42 0.23 -18.79
N PRO A 582 -14.28 -0.56 -17.71
CA PRO A 582 -13.07 -1.32 -17.39
C PRO A 582 -12.58 -2.21 -18.54
N GLY A 583 -11.27 -2.21 -18.78
CA GLY A 583 -10.61 -3.24 -19.61
C GLY A 583 -10.53 -4.58 -18.88
N ARG A 584 -9.97 -5.62 -19.54
CA ARG A 584 -9.82 -6.96 -18.95
C ARG A 584 -8.39 -7.44 -19.07
N PHE A 585 -7.75 -7.63 -17.93
CA PHE A 585 -6.47 -8.29 -17.83
C PHE A 585 -6.68 -9.70 -17.31
N VAL A 586 -5.97 -10.66 -17.88
CA VAL A 586 -6.16 -12.06 -17.57
C VAL A 586 -4.84 -12.66 -17.17
N PHE A 587 -4.84 -13.27 -15.99
CA PHE A 587 -3.68 -13.86 -15.37
C PHE A 587 -3.99 -15.30 -14.96
N PRO A 588 -2.98 -16.18 -14.89
CA PRO A 588 -3.14 -17.46 -14.24
C PRO A 588 -3.29 -17.25 -12.73
N MET A 589 -4.03 -18.10 -12.03
CA MET A 589 -4.16 -18.03 -10.58
C MET A 589 -2.83 -18.28 -9.88
N PHE A 590 -2.00 -19.15 -10.43
CA PHE A 590 -0.66 -19.45 -9.95
C PHE A 590 0.37 -19.16 -11.03
N THR A 591 1.49 -18.54 -10.66
CA THR A 591 2.62 -18.33 -11.58
C THR A 591 3.95 -18.46 -10.87
N PHE A 592 4.95 -18.89 -11.63
CA PHE A 592 6.37 -18.87 -11.24
C PHE A 592 7.18 -17.88 -12.09
N ASP A 593 6.55 -17.18 -13.04
CA ASP A 593 7.20 -16.08 -13.78
C ASP A 593 7.12 -14.79 -12.95
N ASP A 594 7.81 -13.76 -13.42
CA ASP A 594 7.87 -12.45 -12.79
C ASP A 594 6.55 -11.69 -13.02
N LEU A 595 5.82 -11.43 -11.93
CA LEU A 595 4.54 -10.70 -11.98
C LEU A 595 4.70 -9.27 -12.50
N ASP A 596 5.76 -8.56 -12.11
CA ASP A 596 5.98 -7.17 -12.55
C ASP A 596 6.15 -7.14 -14.08
N LYS A 597 6.88 -8.11 -14.63
CA LYS A 597 7.02 -8.29 -16.09
C LYS A 597 5.69 -8.62 -16.78
N LEU A 598 4.87 -9.50 -16.21
CA LEU A 598 3.55 -9.84 -16.76
C LEU A 598 2.60 -8.63 -16.73
N MET A 599 2.60 -7.86 -15.64
CA MET A 599 1.78 -6.66 -15.50
C MET A 599 2.19 -5.55 -16.46
N ILE A 600 3.51 -5.31 -16.64
CA ILE A 600 4.03 -4.35 -17.62
C ILE A 600 3.61 -4.73 -19.04
N TYR A 601 3.61 -6.03 -19.37
CA TYR A 601 3.12 -6.49 -20.67
C TYR A 601 1.64 -6.16 -20.89
N CYS A 602 0.77 -6.49 -19.93
CA CYS A 602 -0.66 -6.17 -20.01
C CYS A 602 -0.91 -4.66 -20.13
N CYS A 603 -0.22 -3.87 -19.31
CA CYS A 603 -0.29 -2.40 -19.32
C CYS A 603 0.16 -1.80 -20.65
N GLY A 604 1.28 -2.28 -21.23
CA GLY A 604 1.74 -1.85 -22.55
C GLY A 604 0.75 -2.23 -23.65
N ALA A 605 0.21 -3.45 -23.63
CA ALA A 605 -0.79 -3.89 -24.61
C ALA A 605 -2.07 -3.04 -24.49
N PHE A 606 -2.49 -2.73 -23.27
CA PHE A 606 -3.62 -1.88 -22.98
C PHE A 606 -3.44 -0.45 -23.51
N ARG A 607 -2.28 0.17 -23.25
CA ARG A 607 -1.97 1.52 -23.73
C ARG A 607 -2.02 1.62 -25.25
N TRP A 608 -1.61 0.57 -25.95
CA TRP A 608 -1.70 0.48 -27.41
C TRP A 608 -3.14 0.39 -27.92
N GLU A 609 -3.99 -0.45 -27.31
CA GLU A 609 -5.34 -0.71 -27.85
C GLU A 609 -6.35 0.37 -27.43
N ILE A 610 -6.24 0.95 -26.24
CA ILE A 610 -7.18 1.99 -25.79
C ILE A 610 -7.13 3.23 -26.69
N CYS A 611 -5.94 3.67 -27.11
CA CYS A 611 -5.83 4.82 -28.01
C CYS A 611 -6.48 4.56 -29.37
N ARG A 612 -6.47 3.30 -29.86
CA ARG A 612 -7.19 2.94 -31.09
C ARG A 612 -8.70 3.02 -30.89
N LYS A 613 -9.19 2.64 -29.72
CA LYS A 613 -10.61 2.73 -29.37
C LYS A 613 -11.07 4.19 -29.25
N GLU A 614 -10.32 5.03 -28.56
CA GLU A 614 -10.59 6.47 -28.39
C GLU A 614 -10.69 7.21 -29.72
N GLN A 615 -9.78 6.92 -30.65
CA GLN A 615 -9.74 7.59 -31.96
C GLN A 615 -10.70 6.98 -33.01
N GLY A 616 -11.31 5.82 -32.71
CA GLY A 616 -12.22 5.12 -33.60
C GLY A 616 -11.62 4.90 -34.99
N SER A 617 -12.37 5.17 -36.06
CA SER A 617 -11.91 4.97 -37.44
C SER A 617 -10.75 5.88 -37.88
N ARG A 618 -10.42 6.92 -37.09
CA ARG A 618 -9.36 7.89 -37.40
C ARG A 618 -8.03 7.56 -36.73
N TRP A 619 -7.90 6.39 -36.08
CA TRP A 619 -6.66 6.01 -35.39
C TRP A 619 -5.43 5.93 -36.30
N ASN A 620 -5.60 5.79 -37.62
CA ASN A 620 -4.52 5.76 -38.62
C ASN A 620 -4.42 7.05 -39.45
N ASP A 621 -5.19 8.08 -39.11
CA ASP A 621 -5.13 9.37 -39.76
C ASP A 621 -3.92 10.15 -39.22
N ILE A 622 -3.09 10.68 -40.13
CA ILE A 622 -1.89 11.46 -39.79
C ILE A 622 -2.26 12.72 -39.01
N GLY A 623 -3.50 13.21 -39.14
CA GLY A 623 -4.03 14.33 -38.36
C GLY A 623 -4.42 13.99 -36.92
N SER A 624 -4.53 12.70 -36.56
CA SER A 624 -4.87 12.25 -35.20
C SER A 624 -3.59 11.87 -34.45
N GLU A 625 -3.17 12.75 -33.54
CA GLU A 625 -2.01 12.53 -32.69
C GLU A 625 -2.35 11.61 -31.51
N CYS A 626 -2.14 10.30 -31.66
CA CYS A 626 -2.27 9.34 -30.55
C CYS A 626 -1.04 8.42 -30.49
N LEU A 627 -0.85 7.74 -29.36
CA LEU A 627 0.30 6.85 -29.14
C LEU A 627 0.44 5.81 -30.27
N THR A 628 -0.68 5.21 -30.66
CA THR A 628 -0.71 4.11 -31.62
C THR A 628 -0.44 4.59 -33.04
N SER A 629 -0.97 5.74 -33.46
CA SER A 629 -0.65 6.31 -34.78
C SER A 629 0.83 6.66 -34.87
N ASP A 630 1.37 7.36 -33.86
CA ASP A 630 2.77 7.80 -33.85
C ASP A 630 3.74 6.60 -33.88
N PHE A 631 3.48 5.53 -33.13
CA PHE A 631 4.31 4.31 -33.20
C PHE A 631 4.10 3.50 -34.48
N TYR A 632 2.88 3.46 -35.01
CA TYR A 632 2.59 2.76 -36.26
C TYR A 632 3.35 3.40 -37.42
N ASP A 633 3.32 4.73 -37.51
CA ASP A 633 4.09 5.49 -38.49
C ASP A 633 5.60 5.32 -38.29
N TYR A 634 6.05 5.35 -37.05
CA TYR A 634 7.44 5.07 -36.70
C TYR A 634 7.90 3.70 -37.23
N PHE A 635 7.19 2.62 -36.91
CA PHE A 635 7.55 1.26 -37.36
C PHE A 635 7.39 1.06 -38.86
N THR A 636 6.49 1.78 -39.51
CA THR A 636 6.28 1.69 -40.96
C THR A 636 7.40 2.42 -41.72
N PHE A 637 7.81 3.61 -41.25
CA PHE A 637 8.71 4.50 -41.97
C PHE A 637 10.12 4.62 -41.38
N TYR A 638 10.49 3.80 -40.38
CA TYR A 638 11.81 3.86 -39.73
C TYR A 638 13.01 3.88 -40.70
N ARG A 639 12.91 3.19 -41.85
CA ARG A 639 13.98 3.18 -42.88
C ARG A 639 14.27 4.57 -43.45
N LYS A 640 13.23 5.39 -43.62
CA LYS A 640 13.30 6.76 -44.15
C LYS A 640 13.49 7.82 -43.06
N ASN A 641 13.37 7.44 -41.79
CA ASN A 641 13.54 8.37 -40.67
C ASN A 641 14.99 8.87 -40.60
N LYS A 642 15.16 10.20 -40.63
CA LYS A 642 16.46 10.89 -40.60
C LYS A 642 17.06 10.97 -39.19
N ASP A 643 16.22 10.85 -38.17
CA ASP A 643 16.64 10.88 -36.76
C ASP A 643 17.21 9.53 -36.28
N LEU A 644 17.16 8.49 -37.11
CA LEU A 644 17.72 7.17 -36.80
C LEU A 644 19.07 6.94 -37.49
N SER A 645 20.07 6.54 -36.69
CA SER A 645 21.34 6.00 -37.21
C SER A 645 21.13 4.66 -37.94
N ALA A 646 22.10 4.25 -38.76
CA ALA A 646 22.05 2.95 -39.45
C ALA A 646 21.92 1.78 -38.47
N GLU A 647 22.62 1.85 -37.34
CA GLU A 647 22.54 0.86 -36.26
C GLU A 647 21.13 0.80 -35.65
N ASN A 648 20.53 1.94 -35.32
CA ASN A 648 19.18 1.98 -34.75
C ASN A 648 18.13 1.45 -35.73
N LYS A 649 18.30 1.66 -37.04
CA LYS A 649 17.40 1.08 -38.06
C LYS A 649 17.46 -0.45 -38.06
N GLU A 650 18.65 -1.06 -37.92
CA GLU A 650 18.76 -2.52 -37.81
C GLU A 650 18.21 -3.04 -36.47
N LYS A 651 18.31 -2.28 -35.37
CA LYS A 651 17.65 -2.62 -34.09
C LYS A 651 16.13 -2.67 -34.24
N VAL A 652 15.51 -1.67 -34.87
CA VAL A 652 14.05 -1.66 -35.12
C VAL A 652 13.62 -2.84 -35.99
N LYS A 653 14.38 -3.14 -37.04
CA LYS A 653 14.13 -4.31 -37.90
C LYS A 653 14.22 -5.63 -37.12
N THR A 654 15.19 -5.76 -36.22
CA THR A 654 15.36 -6.93 -35.35
C THR A 654 14.22 -7.06 -34.35
N LEU A 655 13.80 -5.94 -33.74
CA LEU A 655 12.65 -5.85 -32.85
C LEU A 655 11.38 -6.36 -33.55
N LEU A 656 11.03 -5.80 -34.72
CA LEU A 656 9.86 -6.21 -35.51
C LEU A 656 9.92 -7.70 -35.89
N LYS A 657 11.09 -8.19 -36.31
CA LYS A 657 11.27 -9.62 -36.62
C LYS A 657 11.03 -10.50 -35.40
N SER A 658 11.60 -10.13 -34.24
CA SER A 658 11.43 -10.86 -32.98
C SER A 658 10.00 -10.82 -32.44
N SER A 659 9.21 -9.82 -32.86
CA SER A 659 7.79 -9.65 -32.53
C SER A 659 6.86 -10.19 -33.63
N ARG A 660 7.37 -11.03 -34.55
CA ARG A 660 6.59 -11.63 -35.65
C ARG A 660 5.86 -10.59 -36.53
N ASN A 661 6.46 -9.40 -36.68
CA ASN A 661 5.88 -8.22 -37.33
C ASN A 661 4.59 -7.69 -36.70
N ASN A 662 4.23 -8.15 -35.49
CA ASN A 662 3.16 -7.54 -34.71
C ASN A 662 3.70 -6.26 -34.04
N MET A 663 3.20 -5.10 -34.46
CA MET A 663 3.65 -3.80 -33.95
C MET A 663 3.27 -3.56 -32.49
N ARG A 664 2.15 -4.12 -32.01
CA ARG A 664 1.79 -4.09 -30.59
C ARG A 664 2.83 -4.83 -29.76
N GLU A 665 3.23 -6.02 -30.19
CA GLU A 665 4.28 -6.82 -29.54
C GLU A 665 5.68 -6.18 -29.65
N ALA A 666 5.91 -5.34 -30.65
CA ALA A 666 7.13 -4.53 -30.73
C ALA A 666 7.07 -3.36 -29.73
N PHE A 667 5.92 -2.69 -29.64
CA PHE A 667 5.69 -1.59 -28.72
C PHE A 667 5.78 -2.02 -27.26
N THR A 668 5.16 -3.13 -26.85
CA THR A 668 5.19 -3.62 -25.45
C THR A 668 6.62 -3.86 -24.95
N LYS A 669 7.53 -4.32 -25.81
CA LYS A 669 8.96 -4.44 -25.50
C LYS A 669 9.62 -3.09 -25.26
N GLN A 670 9.29 -2.07 -26.05
CA GLN A 670 9.81 -0.72 -25.85
C GLN A 670 9.19 -0.05 -24.61
N TYR A 671 7.91 -0.30 -24.35
CA TYR A 671 7.23 0.13 -23.12
C TYR A 671 7.86 -0.50 -21.87
N THR A 672 8.25 -1.77 -21.95
CA THR A 672 8.99 -2.43 -20.86
C THR A 672 10.32 -1.72 -20.56
N ILE A 673 11.03 -1.28 -21.60
CA ILE A 673 12.27 -0.50 -21.43
C ILE A 673 11.97 0.88 -20.83
N TRP A 674 10.85 1.50 -21.24
CA TRP A 674 10.38 2.78 -20.72
C TRP A 674 10.19 2.74 -19.20
N ILE A 675 9.41 1.78 -18.73
CA ILE A 675 9.08 1.61 -17.31
C ILE A 675 10.32 1.22 -16.49
N ASN A 676 11.09 0.23 -16.93
CA ASN A 676 12.17 -0.34 -16.11
C ASN A 676 13.47 0.47 -16.12
N PHE A 677 13.77 1.21 -17.20
CA PHE A 677 15.08 1.85 -17.39
C PHE A 677 15.00 3.35 -17.59
N GLU A 678 14.16 3.84 -18.52
CA GLU A 678 14.12 5.26 -18.85
C GLU A 678 13.58 6.10 -17.68
N ALA A 679 12.59 5.59 -16.94
CA ALA A 679 12.09 6.22 -15.72
C ALA A 679 13.18 6.41 -14.64
N GLN A 680 14.17 5.52 -14.60
CA GLN A 680 15.31 5.58 -13.68
C GLN A 680 16.48 6.43 -14.21
N GLY A 681 16.33 7.08 -15.37
CA GLY A 681 17.40 7.84 -16.03
C GLY A 681 18.39 6.96 -16.82
N SER A 682 18.15 5.65 -16.94
CA SER A 682 18.96 4.76 -17.77
C SER A 682 18.47 4.79 -19.22
N ILE A 683 19.13 5.62 -20.02
CA ILE A 683 18.75 5.89 -21.41
C ILE A 683 19.07 4.67 -22.30
N ARG A 684 18.03 3.99 -22.80
CA ARG A 684 18.16 2.77 -23.64
C ARG A 684 17.36 2.81 -24.94
N LEU A 685 16.29 3.60 -24.99
CA LEU A 685 15.51 3.81 -26.20
C LEU A 685 16.25 4.72 -27.18
N ASN A 686 15.85 4.68 -28.45
CA ASN A 686 16.35 5.69 -29.39
C ASN A 686 15.54 7.00 -29.28
N LYS A 687 16.06 8.08 -29.85
CA LYS A 687 15.47 9.42 -29.76
C LYS A 687 14.01 9.47 -30.24
N ALA A 688 13.69 8.75 -31.33
CA ALA A 688 12.35 8.77 -31.90
C ALA A 688 11.32 8.08 -30.98
N GLU A 689 11.64 6.87 -30.48
CA GLU A 689 10.77 6.14 -29.56
C GLU A 689 10.55 6.90 -28.26
N ARG A 690 11.63 7.48 -27.70
CA ARG A 690 11.56 8.29 -26.49
C ARG A 690 10.65 9.50 -26.65
N ASN A 691 10.73 10.18 -27.80
CA ASN A 691 9.88 11.34 -28.06
C ASN A 691 8.39 10.96 -28.10
N ILE A 692 8.06 9.80 -28.69
CA ILE A 692 6.68 9.32 -28.75
C ILE A 692 6.19 8.94 -27.35
N LEU A 693 6.97 8.18 -26.58
CA LEU A 693 6.60 7.77 -25.21
C LEU A 693 6.50 8.97 -24.27
N ASN A 694 7.42 9.93 -24.31
CA ASN A 694 7.31 11.14 -23.50
C ASN A 694 6.01 11.92 -23.76
N LYS A 695 5.57 11.95 -25.02
CA LYS A 695 4.37 12.68 -25.44
C LYS A 695 3.08 12.05 -24.89
N HIS A 696 3.00 10.72 -24.81
CA HIS A 696 1.75 9.99 -24.56
C HIS A 696 1.74 9.14 -23.25
N CYS A 697 2.91 8.81 -22.73
CA CYS A 697 3.17 8.05 -21.50
C CYS A 697 4.06 8.89 -20.58
N THR A 698 3.62 10.11 -20.29
CA THR A 698 4.39 11.08 -19.52
C THR A 698 4.60 10.58 -18.09
N PHE A 699 5.83 10.75 -17.59
CA PHE A 699 6.17 10.33 -16.24
C PHE A 699 5.37 11.08 -15.17
N ALA A 700 5.07 10.42 -14.04
CA ALA A 700 4.59 11.12 -12.85
C ALA A 700 5.61 12.14 -12.35
N LYS A 701 5.15 13.14 -11.59
CA LYS A 701 5.96 14.28 -11.12
C LYS A 701 7.25 13.85 -10.44
N ALA A 702 7.21 12.83 -9.58
CA ALA A 702 8.38 12.34 -8.86
C ALA A 702 9.51 11.86 -9.81
N TYR A 703 9.14 11.25 -10.94
CA TYR A 703 10.06 10.78 -11.96
C TYR A 703 10.46 11.91 -12.92
N ARG A 704 9.54 12.81 -13.28
CA ARG A 704 9.84 14.02 -14.04
C ARG A 704 10.91 14.87 -13.35
N SER A 705 10.80 15.11 -12.04
CA SER A 705 11.79 15.87 -11.28
C SER A 705 13.19 15.24 -11.31
N LYS A 706 13.30 13.91 -11.39
CA LYS A 706 14.59 13.21 -11.48
C LYS A 706 15.26 13.40 -12.85
N VAL A 707 14.48 13.40 -13.93
CA VAL A 707 15.00 13.49 -15.31
C VAL A 707 14.95 14.91 -15.90
N ALA A 708 14.35 15.88 -15.20
CA ALA A 708 14.15 17.25 -15.66
C ALA A 708 15.46 17.96 -16.05
N ASN A 709 16.54 17.70 -15.31
CA ASN A 709 17.86 18.28 -15.57
C ASN A 709 18.54 17.71 -16.82
N HIS A 710 17.99 16.66 -17.41
CA HIS A 710 18.56 16.03 -18.60
C HIS A 710 17.99 16.71 -19.86
N PRO A 711 18.83 17.27 -20.76
CA PRO A 711 18.37 18.08 -21.91
C PRO A 711 17.40 17.39 -22.86
N MET A 712 17.34 16.05 -22.82
CA MET A 712 16.42 15.25 -23.64
C MET A 712 14.96 15.24 -23.14
N TYR A 713 14.68 15.65 -21.91
CA TYR A 713 13.32 15.64 -21.32
C TYR A 713 12.79 17.04 -20.99
N GLU A 714 13.67 18.02 -20.77
CA GLU A 714 13.34 19.39 -20.33
C GLU A 714 12.21 20.04 -21.15
N GLN A 715 12.32 20.06 -22.48
CA GLN A 715 11.32 20.70 -23.34
C GLN A 715 9.95 20.02 -23.31
N VAL A 716 9.91 18.70 -23.15
CA VAL A 716 8.65 17.95 -23.17
C VAL A 716 7.95 18.06 -21.82
N ILE A 717 8.71 17.96 -20.72
CA ILE A 717 8.21 18.16 -19.35
C ILE A 717 7.61 19.56 -19.20
N SER A 718 8.31 20.61 -19.65
CA SER A 718 7.81 21.98 -19.55
C SER A 718 6.48 22.19 -20.29
N ARG A 719 6.34 21.62 -21.51
CA ARG A 719 5.08 21.69 -22.27
C ARG A 719 3.94 20.97 -21.56
N HIS A 720 4.22 19.82 -20.96
CA HIS A 720 3.23 19.05 -20.22
C HIS A 720 2.77 19.81 -18.96
N GLU A 721 3.69 20.38 -18.18
CA GLU A 721 3.36 21.17 -16.98
C GLU A 721 2.47 22.38 -17.29
N ILE A 722 2.73 23.07 -18.41
CA ILE A 722 1.89 24.18 -18.86
C ILE A 722 0.47 23.68 -19.18
N LYS A 723 0.34 22.56 -19.89
CA LYS A 723 -0.99 21.98 -20.23
C LYS A 723 -1.75 21.56 -18.98
N CYS A 724 -1.11 20.86 -18.04
CA CYS A 724 -1.74 20.42 -16.80
C CYS A 724 -2.16 21.61 -15.93
N SER A 725 -1.34 22.67 -15.85
CA SER A 725 -1.70 23.90 -15.14
C SER A 725 -2.90 24.63 -15.75
N GLN A 726 -2.98 24.69 -17.09
CA GLN A 726 -4.15 25.26 -17.79
C GLN A 726 -5.42 24.44 -17.51
N ALA A 727 -5.36 23.12 -17.65
CA ALA A 727 -6.48 22.22 -17.37
C ALA A 727 -6.91 22.30 -15.90
N TYR A 728 -5.96 22.38 -14.97
CA TYR A 728 -6.23 22.50 -13.54
C TYR A 728 -7.00 23.78 -13.22
N ASN A 729 -6.54 24.92 -13.73
CA ASN A 729 -7.21 26.20 -13.50
C ASN A 729 -8.61 26.24 -14.14
N HIS A 730 -8.78 25.64 -15.31
CA HIS A 730 -10.09 25.51 -15.97
C HIS A 730 -11.07 24.68 -15.13
N LEU A 731 -10.67 23.46 -14.76
CA LEU A 731 -11.50 22.55 -13.96
C LEU A 731 -11.81 23.13 -12.57
N LYS A 732 -10.84 23.79 -11.93
CA LYS A 732 -11.04 24.45 -10.64
C LYS A 732 -12.06 25.59 -10.74
N THR A 733 -11.95 26.43 -11.76
CA THR A 733 -12.92 27.53 -11.99
C THR A 733 -14.32 27.00 -12.22
N MET A 734 -14.44 25.85 -12.91
CA MET A 734 -15.73 25.17 -13.11
C MET A 734 -16.31 24.67 -11.79
N ILE A 735 -15.51 23.98 -10.97
CA ILE A 735 -15.92 23.47 -9.65
C ILE A 735 -16.38 24.62 -8.74
N ASP A 736 -15.58 25.69 -8.63
CA ASP A 736 -15.90 26.88 -7.84
C ASP A 736 -17.24 27.51 -8.28
N LYS A 737 -17.55 27.48 -9.59
CA LYS A 737 -18.81 28.00 -10.14
C LYS A 737 -20.01 27.14 -9.74
N VAL A 738 -19.86 25.82 -9.73
CA VAL A 738 -20.92 24.88 -9.32
C VAL A 738 -21.22 25.04 -7.83
N GLU A 739 -20.18 25.02 -7.00
CA GLU A 739 -20.33 25.16 -5.54
C GLU A 739 -20.93 26.51 -5.14
N LYS A 740 -20.56 27.60 -5.84
CA LYS A 740 -21.14 28.93 -5.61
C LYS A 740 -22.63 29.02 -5.95
N ASN A 741 -23.11 28.17 -6.85
CA ASN A 741 -24.52 28.08 -7.23
C ASN A 741 -25.27 27.01 -6.41
N GLU A 742 -24.73 26.59 -5.26
CA GLU A 742 -25.30 25.54 -4.40
C GLU A 742 -25.40 24.15 -5.07
N GLY A 743 -24.67 23.94 -6.18
CA GLY A 743 -24.59 22.66 -6.87
C GLY A 743 -23.61 21.69 -6.18
N VAL A 744 -23.83 20.39 -6.38
CA VAL A 744 -22.99 19.33 -5.80
C VAL A 744 -22.04 18.78 -6.86
N VAL A 745 -20.74 18.93 -6.63
CA VAL A 745 -19.69 18.34 -7.48
C VAL A 745 -19.37 16.92 -7.00
N PRO A 746 -19.50 15.88 -7.85
CA PRO A 746 -19.12 14.51 -7.49
C PRO A 746 -17.63 14.38 -7.14
N ASP A 747 -17.31 13.50 -6.19
CA ASP A 747 -15.93 13.29 -5.74
C ASP A 747 -14.99 12.86 -6.87
N GLU A 748 -15.49 12.10 -7.85
CA GLU A 748 -14.73 11.69 -9.03
C GLU A 748 -14.24 12.89 -9.86
N VAL A 749 -15.04 13.97 -9.94
CA VAL A 749 -14.66 15.21 -10.64
C VAL A 749 -13.61 15.98 -9.84
N LYS A 750 -13.73 15.98 -8.50
CA LYS A 750 -12.73 16.59 -7.59
C LYS A 750 -11.39 15.84 -7.66
N GLN A 751 -11.42 14.51 -7.68
CA GLN A 751 -10.22 13.69 -7.89
C GLN A 751 -9.53 14.00 -9.23
N GLY A 752 -10.32 14.34 -10.26
CA GLY A 752 -9.84 14.88 -11.53
C GLY A 752 -8.82 16.02 -11.39
N LEU A 753 -8.96 16.89 -10.39
CA LEU A 753 -7.99 17.95 -10.10
C LEU A 753 -6.67 17.42 -9.54
N GLU A 754 -6.72 16.38 -8.70
CA GLU A 754 -5.51 15.81 -8.10
C GLU A 754 -4.68 15.06 -9.15
N TYR A 755 -5.31 14.38 -10.11
CA TYR A 755 -4.61 13.76 -11.24
C TYR A 755 -3.87 14.79 -12.12
N LEU A 756 -4.32 16.04 -12.17
CA LEU A 756 -3.62 17.11 -12.90
C LEU A 756 -2.41 17.68 -12.14
N LYS A 757 -2.24 17.33 -10.84
CA LYS A 757 -1.06 17.70 -10.02
C LYS A 757 0.02 16.60 -9.98
N MET A 758 -0.36 15.35 -10.27
CA MET A 758 0.55 14.22 -10.51
C MET A 758 1.42 14.48 -11.74
#